data_AF-A0A7J4TDV2-F1
#
_entry.id   AF-A0A7J4TDV2-F1
#
_cell.length_a   1.000
_cell.length_b   1.000
_cell.length_c   1.000
_cell.angle_alpha   90.00
_cell.angle_beta   90.00
_cell.angle_gamma   90.00
#
_symmetry.space_group_name_H-M   'P 1'
#
loop_
_entity.id
_entity.type
_entity.pdbx_description
1 polymer ?
#
loop_
_entity_poly.entity_id
_entity_poly.type
_entity_poly.pdbx_seq_one_letter_code
_entity_poly.pdbx_strand_id
1 'polypeptide(L)'
;MRTMKLSLLLGFSLVAFLSGLSLAQEQAYCACATYTFGFMLTNPESIADSFAIGVDSFADSIILSENPVILEPGAAKAVNYRFTIPCNASGTPTITFVFDGEQSGRTFSQQFPFPVYQCLGVLVEFGEPLSLLDEDEEALFVQADSEYVVCQGASLGIPFIVGNAAAVQQSYTAKLSGPSWAALEGNSFPLEPEQKGLGYIILNVPENGTGMHGLNLTLSSGSDLATGIPPVAEGLSVLVEECYSAELFVEEPTSAVCGCEEQGFAIRLLNTGTHDLSPRLMLDAPEWVTLSFDSASVSAGPLEANAALTGQVMINPPCDASGTALGVLMVENALSGAILARQELSYSYHPPSACYKSTISERGSYSVQYGDDSFSLELSNRGVVREEYAITLEGQPWLSLEQAEPVTLSRGDQHSIVIRSHAEPSVPSGVYNATLFVESDTFSETRELFIRLREQPALLKFALQAWYGYWPLLSSGVAGLVLAVLLVFALARTKGRGIRKKRQRKNLKIIMWALAFLILAAVAYSFRVAMSGFLFWYRYYLYTLIVLAIAGFLLFMAYLYHKRFRLIRKEAGAAGERLRKVMLGMYVSAFALALGFAVAVVLVRTGAWWTILAYASFYWEWYTAQGVLVAAFLSGAAWKPIVGVLLALLVSALLYGLLRRRAKQQKGRRNAPDVIRVIGMVIGAAIAFGLLGYGAYAFGLHTLIIGFVMEYLVYFGIGIVLLLVIVGVMGLRKGNKR
;
A
#
# COMPACT_ATOMS: atom_id res chain seq x y z
N MET A 1 -74.46 -122.12 50.06
CA MET A 1 -75.07 -121.32 48.97
C MET A 1 -75.14 -119.87 49.43
N ARG A 2 -74.83 -118.82 48.67
CA ARG A 2 -74.18 -118.61 47.38
C ARG A 2 -73.96 -117.08 47.33
N THR A 3 -72.77 -116.61 46.91
CA THR A 3 -72.54 -115.40 46.05
C THR A 3 -73.01 -114.01 46.54
N MET A 4 -72.42 -112.86 46.19
CA MET A 4 -71.35 -112.47 45.27
C MET A 4 -70.91 -111.03 45.59
N LYS A 5 -69.67 -110.72 45.17
CA LYS A 5 -69.02 -109.42 44.96
C LYS A 5 -69.95 -108.26 44.54
N LEU A 6 -69.63 -107.04 44.99
CA LEU A 6 -69.44 -105.91 44.09
C LEU A 6 -68.51 -104.86 44.72
N SER A 7 -67.40 -104.59 44.04
CA SER A 7 -66.39 -103.58 44.37
C SER A 7 -66.84 -102.21 43.83
N LEU A 8 -66.75 -101.17 44.66
CA LEU A 8 -66.82 -99.78 44.20
C LEU A 8 -65.64 -99.01 44.84
N LEU A 9 -64.63 -98.75 44.01
CA LEU A 9 -63.52 -97.85 44.26
C LEU A 9 -63.95 -96.48 43.73
N LEU A 10 -64.23 -95.53 44.62
CA LEU A 10 -64.26 -94.10 44.33
C LEU A 10 -63.31 -93.45 45.33
N GLY A 11 -62.07 -93.25 44.89
CA GLY A 11 -61.07 -92.47 45.61
C GLY A 11 -61.48 -91.00 45.59
N PHE A 12 -61.77 -90.46 46.77
CA PHE A 12 -61.78 -89.03 47.00
C PHE A 12 -60.35 -88.50 46.85
N SER A 13 -59.98 -88.06 45.65
CA SER A 13 -58.90 -87.08 45.51
C SER A 13 -59.45 -85.73 45.94
N LEU A 14 -59.18 -85.37 47.19
CA LEU A 14 -59.36 -84.03 47.70
C LEU A 14 -58.34 -83.12 46.97
N VAL A 15 -58.78 -82.49 45.89
CA VAL A 15 -58.03 -81.44 45.20
C VAL A 15 -58.08 -80.21 46.09
N ALA A 16 -56.96 -79.90 46.75
CA ALA A 16 -56.76 -78.61 47.41
C ALA A 16 -56.81 -77.50 46.34
N PHE A 17 -57.83 -76.67 46.42
CA PHE A 17 -58.04 -75.50 45.57
C PHE A 17 -57.01 -74.42 45.93
N LEU A 18 -55.85 -74.43 45.26
CA LEU A 18 -54.94 -73.27 45.19
C LEU A 18 -55.49 -72.30 44.12
N SER A 19 -56.67 -71.71 44.39
CA SER A 19 -57.18 -70.58 43.61
C SER A 19 -56.52 -69.29 44.08
N GLY A 20 -55.30 -69.07 43.58
CA GLY A 20 -54.49 -67.89 43.87
C GLY A 20 -53.24 -67.81 43.02
N LEU A 21 -53.24 -68.37 41.81
CA LEU A 21 -52.22 -68.07 40.80
C LEU A 21 -52.56 -66.69 40.22
N SER A 22 -52.17 -65.64 40.94
CA SER A 22 -51.83 -64.39 40.27
C SER A 22 -50.80 -64.73 39.20
N LEU A 23 -50.93 -64.12 38.03
CA LEU A 23 -49.84 -64.06 37.05
C LEU A 23 -48.62 -63.55 37.81
N ALA A 24 -47.74 -64.47 38.21
CA ALA A 24 -46.45 -64.14 38.77
C ALA A 24 -45.73 -63.41 37.66
N GLN A 25 -45.78 -62.08 37.72
CA GLN A 25 -44.95 -61.23 36.90
C GLN A 25 -43.53 -61.76 37.12
N GLU A 26 -42.86 -62.13 36.04
CA GLU A 26 -41.52 -62.70 36.05
C GLU A 26 -40.56 -61.62 36.58
N GLN A 27 -40.54 -61.47 37.91
CA GLN A 27 -39.68 -60.53 38.60
C GLN A 27 -38.28 -61.12 38.58
N ALA A 28 -37.44 -60.51 37.77
CA ALA A 28 -36.00 -60.73 37.78
C ALA A 28 -35.42 -60.23 39.10
N TYR A 29 -34.58 -61.03 39.75
CA TYR A 29 -33.91 -60.67 40.99
C TYR A 29 -32.41 -60.55 40.77
N CYS A 30 -31.78 -59.65 41.52
CA CYS A 30 -30.37 -59.34 41.37
C CYS A 30 -29.52 -60.19 42.31
N ALA A 31 -28.47 -60.79 41.77
CA ALA A 31 -27.42 -61.38 42.60
C ALA A 31 -26.88 -60.33 43.60
N CYS A 32 -26.42 -60.78 44.77
CA CYS A 32 -25.98 -59.95 45.91
C CYS A 32 -27.06 -59.13 46.64
N ALA A 33 -28.29 -59.04 46.14
CA ALA A 33 -29.33 -58.25 46.79
C ALA A 33 -30.11 -59.08 47.83
N THR A 34 -30.58 -58.39 48.88
CA THR A 34 -31.46 -58.98 49.90
C THR A 34 -32.91 -58.63 49.59
N TYR A 35 -33.75 -59.65 49.45
CA TYR A 35 -35.18 -59.49 49.22
C TYR A 35 -35.97 -60.08 50.38
N THR A 36 -37.17 -59.56 50.60
CA THR A 36 -38.10 -60.11 51.58
C THR A 36 -39.26 -60.76 50.84
N PHE A 37 -39.49 -62.03 51.13
CA PHE A 37 -40.57 -62.83 50.58
C PHE A 37 -41.50 -63.29 51.70
N GLY A 38 -42.65 -63.82 51.35
CA GLY A 38 -43.52 -64.49 52.30
C GLY A 38 -44.38 -65.54 51.64
N PHE A 39 -44.74 -66.56 52.41
CA PHE A 39 -45.72 -67.57 52.02
C PHE A 39 -46.72 -67.80 53.15
N MET A 40 -47.91 -68.28 52.81
CA MET A 40 -48.94 -68.65 53.78
C MET A 40 -48.81 -70.14 54.11
N LEU A 41 -48.59 -70.45 55.39
CA LEU A 41 -48.61 -71.81 55.91
C LEU A 41 -49.99 -72.07 56.54
N THR A 42 -50.64 -73.16 56.16
CA THR A 42 -51.97 -73.53 56.68
C THR A 42 -51.90 -74.92 57.28
N ASN A 43 -52.49 -75.10 58.47
CA ASN A 43 -52.64 -76.41 59.10
C ASN A 43 -54.03 -76.99 58.76
N PRO A 44 -54.15 -77.95 57.82
CA PRO A 44 -55.44 -78.54 57.47
C PRO A 44 -55.91 -79.59 58.47
N GLU A 45 -55.07 -80.00 59.41
CA GLU A 45 -55.38 -81.08 60.34
C GLU A 45 -56.32 -80.63 61.45
N SER A 46 -56.97 -81.60 62.09
CA SER A 46 -57.87 -81.35 63.23
C SER A 46 -57.14 -81.15 64.57
N ILE A 47 -55.80 -81.20 64.58
CA ILE A 47 -54.95 -81.02 65.77
C ILE A 47 -54.02 -79.83 65.55
N ALA A 48 -53.75 -79.08 66.63
CA ALA A 48 -52.72 -78.05 66.62
C ALA A 48 -51.35 -78.70 66.36
N ASP A 49 -50.51 -78.05 65.56
CA ASP A 49 -49.20 -78.58 65.21
C ASP A 49 -48.12 -77.47 65.20
N SER A 50 -46.87 -77.88 65.38
CA SER A 50 -45.68 -77.05 65.33
C SER A 50 -44.86 -77.49 64.12
N PHE A 51 -44.73 -76.60 63.14
CA PHE A 51 -44.03 -76.88 61.89
C PHE A 51 -42.61 -76.34 61.96
N ALA A 52 -41.61 -77.22 61.99
CA ALA A 52 -40.22 -76.86 61.77
C ALA A 52 -39.98 -76.67 60.26
N ILE A 53 -39.39 -75.54 59.88
CA ILE A 53 -39.13 -75.19 58.49
C ILE A 53 -37.63 -75.37 58.22
N GLY A 54 -37.27 -76.39 57.46
CA GLY A 54 -35.96 -76.58 56.88
C GLY A 54 -35.82 -75.90 55.52
N VAL A 55 -34.60 -75.50 55.17
CA VAL A 55 -34.24 -74.98 53.84
C VAL A 55 -33.10 -75.85 53.33
N ASP A 56 -33.31 -76.53 52.21
CA ASP A 56 -32.32 -77.47 51.66
C ASP A 56 -31.17 -76.71 50.95
N SER A 57 -31.52 -75.76 50.10
CA SER A 57 -30.60 -74.92 49.34
C SER A 57 -30.59 -73.49 49.87
N PHE A 58 -29.40 -72.89 50.05
CA PHE A 58 -29.23 -71.51 50.54
C PHE A 58 -29.64 -71.31 52.01
N ALA A 59 -29.54 -72.34 52.86
CA ALA A 59 -29.90 -72.26 54.28
C ALA A 59 -29.21 -71.09 55.00
N ASP A 60 -27.91 -70.86 54.73
CA ASP A 60 -27.14 -69.77 55.34
C ASP A 60 -27.52 -68.37 54.83
N SER A 61 -28.26 -68.30 53.72
CA SER A 61 -28.65 -67.06 53.05
C SER A 61 -30.11 -66.66 53.32
N ILE A 62 -30.89 -67.53 53.98
CA ILE A 62 -32.32 -67.32 54.26
C ILE A 62 -32.54 -67.18 55.76
N ILE A 63 -33.14 -66.07 56.16
CA ILE A 63 -33.55 -65.81 57.54
C ILE A 63 -35.07 -65.76 57.59
N LEU A 64 -35.67 -66.78 58.22
CA LEU A 64 -37.12 -66.85 58.46
C LEU A 64 -37.52 -65.87 59.57
N SER A 65 -38.69 -65.25 59.46
CA SER A 65 -39.25 -64.39 60.50
C SER A 65 -39.65 -65.17 61.75
N GLU A 66 -39.96 -66.45 61.59
CA GLU A 66 -40.41 -67.35 62.65
C GLU A 66 -40.14 -68.82 62.25
N ASN A 67 -39.53 -69.60 63.15
CA ASN A 67 -39.29 -71.04 62.99
C ASN A 67 -38.96 -71.66 64.37
N PRO A 68 -39.72 -72.62 64.91
CA PRO A 68 -40.89 -73.27 64.31
C PRO A 68 -42.13 -72.37 64.29
N VAL A 69 -43.12 -72.73 63.46
CA VAL A 69 -44.39 -72.00 63.31
C VAL A 69 -45.52 -72.84 63.90
N ILE A 70 -46.23 -72.30 64.89
CA ILE A 70 -47.33 -72.98 65.59
C ILE A 70 -48.67 -72.57 64.96
N LEU A 71 -49.49 -73.55 64.59
CA LEU A 71 -50.80 -73.34 63.95
C LEU A 71 -51.89 -74.21 64.58
N GLU A 72 -52.97 -73.57 64.99
CA GLU A 72 -54.22 -74.22 65.39
C GLU A 72 -54.90 -74.93 64.21
N PRO A 73 -55.82 -75.89 64.47
CA PRO A 73 -56.59 -76.56 63.42
C PRO A 73 -57.28 -75.58 62.47
N GLY A 74 -57.03 -75.71 61.17
CA GLY A 74 -57.59 -74.84 60.13
C GLY A 74 -57.01 -73.42 60.08
N ALA A 75 -56.07 -73.06 60.96
CA ALA A 75 -55.45 -71.75 60.96
C ALA A 75 -54.40 -71.62 59.84
N ALA A 76 -54.23 -70.38 59.36
CA ALA A 76 -53.19 -70.02 58.41
C ALA A 76 -52.38 -68.83 58.94
N LYS A 77 -51.07 -68.85 58.72
CA LYS A 77 -50.16 -67.78 59.13
C LYS A 77 -49.20 -67.44 58.01
N ALA A 78 -48.96 -66.14 57.81
CA ALA A 78 -47.95 -65.64 56.91
C ALA A 78 -46.57 -65.81 57.56
N VAL A 79 -45.65 -66.47 56.86
CA VAL A 79 -44.24 -66.58 57.26
C VAL A 79 -43.44 -65.78 56.26
N ASN A 80 -42.73 -64.76 56.73
CA ASN A 80 -41.84 -63.97 55.89
C ASN A 80 -40.42 -64.51 55.98
N TYR A 81 -39.62 -64.32 54.94
CA TYR A 81 -38.20 -64.65 54.96
C TYR A 81 -37.38 -63.61 54.22
N ARG A 82 -36.21 -63.29 54.74
CA ARG A 82 -35.21 -62.47 54.07
C ARG A 82 -34.22 -63.38 53.37
N PHE A 83 -34.09 -63.25 52.07
CA PHE A 83 -33.14 -64.01 51.27
C PHE A 83 -32.09 -63.08 50.68
N THR A 84 -30.83 -63.28 51.09
CA THR A 84 -29.67 -62.59 50.51
C THR A 84 -29.09 -63.46 49.41
N ILE A 85 -29.35 -63.11 48.16
CA ILE A 85 -28.94 -63.97 47.03
C ILE A 85 -27.41 -63.95 46.93
N PRO A 86 -26.73 -65.10 46.87
CA PRO A 86 -25.30 -65.15 46.66
C PRO A 86 -24.90 -64.42 45.36
N CYS A 87 -23.79 -63.70 45.39
CA CYS A 87 -23.31 -62.91 44.27
C CYS A 87 -22.98 -63.71 43.00
N ASN A 88 -22.66 -64.99 43.16
CA ASN A 88 -22.37 -65.92 42.07
C ASN A 88 -23.62 -66.65 41.55
N ALA A 89 -24.80 -66.40 42.12
CA ALA A 89 -26.03 -67.01 41.65
C ALA A 89 -26.45 -66.39 40.30
N SER A 90 -26.81 -67.24 39.34
CA SER A 90 -27.35 -66.83 38.04
C SER A 90 -28.32 -67.90 37.54
N GLY A 91 -29.19 -67.54 36.58
CA GLY A 91 -30.18 -68.46 36.03
C GLY A 91 -31.43 -68.52 36.90
N THR A 92 -31.99 -69.69 37.15
CA THR A 92 -33.26 -69.84 37.88
C THR A 92 -33.11 -70.83 39.03
N PRO A 93 -32.25 -70.55 40.04
CA PRO A 93 -32.12 -71.42 41.20
C PRO A 93 -33.48 -71.65 41.87
N THR A 94 -33.63 -72.82 42.47
CA THR A 94 -34.88 -73.21 43.14
C THR A 94 -34.63 -73.35 44.63
N ILE A 95 -35.38 -72.63 45.45
CA ILE A 95 -35.33 -72.77 46.90
C ILE A 95 -36.31 -73.86 47.30
N THR A 96 -35.84 -74.89 48.01
CA THR A 96 -36.70 -75.94 48.54
C THR A 96 -36.88 -75.75 50.05
N PHE A 97 -38.11 -75.43 50.46
CA PHE A 97 -38.51 -75.44 51.87
C PHE A 97 -39.07 -76.81 52.22
N VAL A 98 -38.65 -77.36 53.35
CA VAL A 98 -39.13 -78.62 53.93
C VAL A 98 -39.85 -78.27 55.22
N PHE A 99 -41.07 -78.77 55.39
CA PHE A 99 -41.91 -78.49 56.54
C PHE A 99 -42.19 -79.78 57.29
N ASP A 100 -41.72 -79.87 58.53
CA ASP A 100 -41.87 -81.04 59.40
C ASP A 100 -42.82 -80.72 60.55
N GLY A 101 -44.01 -81.33 60.54
CA GLY A 101 -45.00 -81.22 61.61
C GLY A 101 -44.67 -82.16 62.76
N GLU A 102 -44.41 -81.61 63.94
CA GLU A 102 -43.96 -82.37 65.12
C GLU A 102 -45.04 -83.34 65.64
N GLN A 103 -46.30 -82.91 65.69
CA GLN A 103 -47.41 -83.71 66.21
C GLN A 103 -48.07 -84.58 65.13
N SER A 104 -48.19 -84.06 63.91
CA SER A 104 -48.78 -84.84 62.80
C SER A 104 -47.81 -85.86 62.21
N GLY A 105 -46.49 -85.69 62.42
CA GLY A 105 -45.44 -86.51 61.80
C GLY A 105 -45.38 -86.39 60.28
N ARG A 106 -45.99 -85.34 59.70
CA ARG A 106 -46.02 -85.12 58.25
C ARG A 106 -44.87 -84.23 57.82
N THR A 107 -44.21 -84.66 56.75
CA THR A 107 -43.24 -83.85 56.03
C THR A 107 -43.80 -83.51 54.66
N PHE A 108 -43.72 -82.25 54.27
CA PHE A 108 -43.96 -81.84 52.88
C PHE A 108 -42.90 -80.82 52.45
N SER A 109 -42.69 -80.70 51.15
CA SER A 109 -41.75 -79.73 50.60
C SER A 109 -42.38 -78.88 49.50
N GLN A 110 -41.93 -77.64 49.40
CA GLN A 110 -42.34 -76.72 48.36
C GLN A 110 -41.12 -76.07 47.73
N GLN A 111 -41.11 -76.08 46.40
CA GLN A 111 -40.07 -75.47 45.59
C GLN A 111 -40.52 -74.11 45.07
N PHE A 112 -39.62 -73.14 45.16
CA PHE A 112 -39.82 -71.78 44.65
C PHE A 112 -38.71 -71.47 43.64
N PRO A 113 -39.00 -71.47 42.33
CA PRO A 113 -38.03 -71.03 41.34
C PRO A 113 -37.82 -69.53 41.45
N PHE A 114 -36.58 -69.10 41.27
CA PHE A 114 -36.19 -67.73 41.54
C PHE A 114 -35.21 -67.24 40.46
N PRO A 115 -35.67 -66.51 39.43
CA PRO A 115 -34.81 -66.07 38.33
C PRO A 115 -33.84 -64.98 38.83
N VAL A 116 -32.56 -65.34 38.89
CA VAL A 116 -31.45 -64.46 39.27
C VAL A 116 -30.70 -64.00 38.02
N TYR A 117 -30.59 -62.69 37.88
CA TYR A 117 -29.76 -62.01 36.89
C TYR A 117 -28.58 -61.34 37.58
N GLN A 118 -27.46 -61.23 36.87
CA GLN A 118 -26.36 -60.38 37.32
C GLN A 118 -26.74 -58.93 37.04
N CYS A 119 -27.31 -58.24 38.03
CA CYS A 119 -27.60 -56.81 37.94
C CYS A 119 -26.38 -55.95 38.30
N LEU A 120 -25.17 -56.48 38.06
CA LEU A 120 -23.92 -55.80 38.37
C LEU A 120 -23.55 -54.97 37.14
N GLY A 121 -24.22 -53.83 37.00
CA GLY A 121 -23.95 -52.87 35.94
C GLY A 121 -23.21 -51.67 36.51
N VAL A 122 -22.01 -51.43 36.02
CA VAL A 122 -21.38 -50.11 36.13
C VAL A 122 -21.63 -49.39 34.80
N LEU A 123 -22.10 -48.15 34.89
CA LEU A 123 -22.25 -47.28 33.74
C LEU A 123 -21.09 -46.28 33.73
N VAL A 124 -20.46 -46.09 32.58
CA VAL A 124 -19.44 -45.06 32.39
C VAL A 124 -19.90 -44.15 31.26
N GLU A 125 -19.91 -42.85 31.53
CA GLU A 125 -20.23 -41.82 30.54
C GLU A 125 -19.08 -40.80 30.55
N PHE A 126 -18.54 -40.45 29.39
CA PHE A 126 -17.53 -39.40 29.26
C PHE A 126 -18.19 -38.08 28.87
N GLY A 127 -17.60 -36.98 29.32
CA GLY A 127 -18.06 -35.63 28.99
C GLY A 127 -17.09 -34.87 28.09
N GLU A 128 -17.51 -33.66 27.70
CA GLU A 128 -16.68 -32.71 26.95
C GLU A 128 -15.47 -32.23 27.79
N PRO A 129 -14.31 -32.00 27.15
CA PRO A 129 -13.10 -31.57 27.85
C PRO A 129 -13.25 -30.15 28.43
N LEU A 130 -12.69 -29.94 29.62
CA LEU A 130 -12.74 -28.69 30.37
C LEU A 130 -11.33 -28.14 30.57
N SER A 131 -11.17 -26.82 30.44
CA SER A 131 -9.93 -26.11 30.79
C SER A 131 -9.75 -26.14 32.31
N LEU A 132 -8.61 -26.62 32.80
CA LEU A 132 -8.32 -26.65 34.24
C LEU A 132 -7.83 -25.29 34.78
N LEU A 133 -7.62 -24.32 33.89
CA LEU A 133 -7.14 -22.98 34.24
C LEU A 133 -8.28 -22.02 34.60
N ASP A 134 -9.52 -22.38 34.27
CA ASP A 134 -10.68 -21.53 34.49
C ASP A 134 -11.42 -21.98 35.76
N GLU A 135 -10.91 -21.55 36.92
CA GLU A 135 -11.44 -21.93 38.26
C GLU A 135 -12.90 -21.48 38.52
N ASP A 136 -13.45 -20.59 37.67
CA ASP A 136 -14.73 -19.90 37.91
C ASP A 136 -15.93 -20.52 37.17
N GLU A 137 -15.75 -21.50 36.28
CA GLU A 137 -16.87 -22.16 35.60
C GLU A 137 -17.33 -23.42 36.34
N GLU A 138 -18.57 -23.38 36.89
CA GLU A 138 -19.28 -24.60 37.29
C GLU A 138 -19.52 -25.46 36.03
N ALA A 139 -18.62 -26.42 35.80
CA ALA A 139 -18.66 -27.26 34.63
C ALA A 139 -19.96 -28.08 34.57
N LEU A 140 -20.82 -27.79 33.60
CA LEU A 140 -21.97 -28.61 33.28
C LEU A 140 -21.47 -29.87 32.57
N PHE A 141 -21.79 -31.06 33.08
CA PHE A 141 -21.47 -32.30 32.39
C PHE A 141 -22.29 -32.40 31.08
N VAL A 142 -21.60 -32.29 29.95
CA VAL A 142 -22.15 -32.54 28.62
C VAL A 142 -21.55 -33.83 28.11
N GLN A 143 -22.38 -34.83 27.83
CA GLN A 143 -21.91 -36.13 27.35
C GLN A 143 -21.22 -35.98 25.99
N ALA A 144 -20.05 -36.60 25.84
CA ALA A 144 -19.27 -36.60 24.61
C ALA A 144 -18.96 -38.04 24.16
N ASP A 145 -18.58 -38.17 22.90
CA ASP A 145 -18.03 -39.41 22.37
C ASP A 145 -16.61 -39.64 22.90
N SER A 146 -16.14 -40.88 22.89
CA SER A 146 -14.82 -41.27 23.39
C SER A 146 -13.64 -40.89 22.46
N GLU A 147 -13.82 -39.86 21.62
CA GLU A 147 -12.83 -39.35 20.68
C GLU A 147 -12.61 -37.85 20.93
N TYR A 148 -11.37 -37.48 21.25
CA TYR A 148 -11.01 -36.12 21.64
C TYR A 148 -9.91 -35.57 20.75
N VAL A 149 -9.99 -34.29 20.40
CA VAL A 149 -8.92 -33.54 19.75
C VAL A 149 -8.38 -32.53 20.75
N VAL A 150 -7.07 -32.58 20.99
CA VAL A 150 -6.40 -31.78 22.01
C VAL A 150 -5.16 -31.14 21.44
N CYS A 151 -4.86 -29.93 21.86
CA CYS A 151 -3.66 -29.23 21.43
C CYS A 151 -2.42 -29.68 22.21
N GLN A 152 -1.27 -29.76 21.54
CA GLN A 152 0.02 -29.93 22.22
C GLN A 152 0.24 -28.84 23.29
N GLY A 153 0.83 -29.20 24.43
CA GLY A 153 1.04 -28.27 25.53
C GLY A 153 -0.20 -27.93 26.35
N ALA A 154 -1.38 -28.44 25.99
CA ALA A 154 -2.62 -28.15 26.71
C ALA A 154 -2.69 -28.93 28.04
N SER A 155 -3.28 -28.28 29.05
CA SER A 155 -3.69 -28.91 30.30
C SER A 155 -5.22 -28.87 30.39
N LEU A 156 -5.87 -30.03 30.33
CA LEU A 156 -7.33 -30.13 30.34
C LEU A 156 -7.81 -31.36 31.10
N GLY A 157 -9.05 -31.30 31.59
CA GLY A 157 -9.73 -32.40 32.27
C GLY A 157 -10.83 -32.97 31.40
N ILE A 158 -10.86 -34.29 31.18
CA ILE A 158 -12.02 -34.98 30.62
C ILE A 158 -12.85 -35.50 31.80
N PRO A 159 -14.03 -34.92 32.08
CA PRO A 159 -14.90 -35.43 33.11
C PRO A 159 -15.48 -36.79 32.69
N PHE A 160 -15.63 -37.70 33.64
CA PHE A 160 -16.35 -38.94 33.43
C PHE A 160 -17.26 -39.24 34.63
N ILE A 161 -18.44 -39.78 34.33
CA ILE A 161 -19.41 -40.21 35.32
C ILE A 161 -19.32 -41.72 35.49
N VAL A 162 -19.26 -42.17 36.74
CA VAL A 162 -19.44 -43.57 37.14
C VAL A 162 -20.82 -43.70 37.75
N GLY A 163 -21.69 -44.53 37.16
CA GLY A 163 -23.02 -44.83 37.65
C GLY A 163 -23.11 -46.23 38.26
N ASN A 164 -23.71 -46.35 39.43
CA ASN A 164 -24.05 -47.64 40.01
C ASN A 164 -25.44 -48.10 39.56
N ALA A 165 -25.50 -48.98 38.56
CA ALA A 165 -26.77 -49.57 38.12
C ALA A 165 -27.19 -50.78 38.98
N ALA A 166 -26.39 -51.18 39.98
CA ALA A 166 -26.75 -52.24 40.89
C ALA A 166 -27.78 -51.77 41.94
N ALA A 167 -28.64 -52.69 42.37
CA ALA A 167 -29.63 -52.45 43.43
C ALA A 167 -29.02 -52.40 44.85
N VAL A 168 -27.69 -52.45 44.96
CA VAL A 168 -26.94 -52.41 46.22
C VAL A 168 -25.80 -51.40 46.12
N GLN A 169 -25.39 -50.84 47.25
CA GLN A 169 -24.23 -49.95 47.32
C GLN A 169 -22.97 -50.68 46.82
N GLN A 170 -22.17 -49.99 46.02
CA GLN A 170 -20.92 -50.51 45.47
C GLN A 170 -19.81 -49.47 45.61
N SER A 171 -18.57 -49.93 45.72
CA SER A 171 -17.39 -49.06 45.67
C SER A 171 -16.57 -49.41 44.45
N TYR A 172 -16.46 -48.48 43.51
CA TYR A 172 -15.68 -48.66 42.28
C TYR A 172 -14.32 -48.00 42.42
N THR A 173 -13.26 -48.69 41.99
CA THR A 173 -11.91 -48.14 41.88
C THR A 173 -11.53 -47.99 40.41
N ALA A 174 -11.20 -46.78 39.98
CA ALA A 174 -10.74 -46.47 38.64
C ALA A 174 -9.22 -46.58 38.51
N LYS A 175 -8.77 -47.10 37.37
CA LYS A 175 -7.37 -47.12 36.95
C LYS A 175 -7.29 -46.74 35.49
N LEU A 176 -6.37 -45.84 35.16
CA LEU A 176 -6.12 -45.39 33.80
C LEU A 176 -4.84 -46.02 33.28
N SER A 177 -4.91 -46.61 32.08
CA SER A 177 -3.75 -47.03 31.31
C SER A 177 -3.63 -46.13 30.09
N GLY A 178 -2.43 -45.64 29.79
CA GLY A 178 -2.23 -44.64 28.75
C GLY A 178 -0.84 -44.01 28.77
N PRO A 179 -0.63 -42.94 27.99
CA PRO A 179 0.59 -42.14 28.05
C PRO A 179 0.82 -41.53 29.43
N SER A 180 2.08 -41.31 29.80
CA SER A 180 2.48 -40.83 31.14
C SER A 180 1.99 -39.42 31.48
N TRP A 181 1.53 -38.67 30.48
CA TRP A 181 0.97 -37.33 30.64
C TRP A 181 -0.53 -37.32 30.94
N ALA A 182 -1.19 -38.49 30.94
CA ALA A 182 -2.58 -38.64 31.36
C ALA A 182 -2.64 -39.24 32.77
N ALA A 183 -3.44 -38.63 33.65
CA ALA A 183 -3.61 -39.06 35.03
C ALA A 183 -5.09 -39.02 35.45
N LEU A 184 -5.44 -39.75 36.51
CA LEU A 184 -6.76 -39.67 37.12
C LEU A 184 -6.74 -38.73 38.32
N GLU A 185 -7.78 -37.89 38.41
CA GLU A 185 -8.14 -37.18 39.62
C GLU A 185 -9.44 -37.77 40.17
N GLY A 186 -9.35 -38.38 41.36
CA GLY A 186 -10.42 -39.17 41.95
C GLY A 186 -10.49 -40.59 41.36
N ASN A 187 -10.10 -41.59 42.14
CA ASN A 187 -10.05 -42.98 41.68
C ASN A 187 -10.97 -43.93 42.46
N SER A 188 -11.79 -43.43 43.38
CA SER A 188 -12.68 -44.25 44.21
C SER A 188 -14.07 -43.62 44.30
N PHE A 189 -15.09 -44.42 44.00
CA PHE A 189 -16.48 -43.99 43.89
C PHE A 189 -17.38 -44.91 44.73
N PRO A 190 -17.61 -44.60 46.02
CA PRO A 190 -18.64 -45.26 46.82
C PRO A 190 -20.02 -44.71 46.41
N LEU A 191 -20.84 -45.56 45.79
CA LEU A 191 -22.10 -45.18 45.17
C LEU A 191 -23.24 -46.04 45.71
N GLU A 192 -24.28 -45.39 46.22
CA GLU A 192 -25.58 -46.00 46.51
C GLU A 192 -26.25 -46.50 45.22
N PRO A 193 -27.31 -47.32 45.31
CA PRO A 193 -28.10 -47.71 44.13
C PRO A 193 -28.54 -46.49 43.33
N GLU A 194 -28.36 -46.53 42.01
CA GLU A 194 -28.69 -45.46 41.04
C GLU A 194 -27.87 -44.16 41.22
N GLN A 195 -26.93 -44.11 42.17
CA GLN A 195 -26.08 -42.94 42.38
C GLN A 195 -25.01 -42.84 41.29
N LYS A 196 -24.71 -41.59 40.91
CA LYS A 196 -23.62 -41.21 40.00
C LYS A 196 -22.49 -40.53 40.78
N GLY A 197 -21.24 -40.81 40.42
CA GLY A 197 -20.04 -40.12 40.89
C GLY A 197 -19.29 -39.51 39.72
N LEU A 198 -18.60 -38.39 39.96
CA LEU A 198 -17.84 -37.65 38.94
C LEU A 198 -16.34 -37.78 39.23
N GLY A 199 -15.56 -38.13 38.20
CA GLY A 199 -14.10 -38.11 38.21
C GLY A 199 -13.56 -37.36 37.00
N TYR A 200 -12.24 -37.14 36.99
CA TYR A 200 -11.58 -36.43 35.89
C TYR A 200 -10.35 -37.20 35.40
N ILE A 201 -10.17 -37.24 34.08
CA ILE A 201 -8.91 -37.61 33.45
C ILE A 201 -8.17 -36.32 33.11
N ILE A 202 -7.07 -36.07 33.81
CA ILE A 202 -6.22 -34.90 33.63
C ILE A 202 -5.20 -35.20 32.52
N LEU A 203 -5.23 -34.42 31.45
CA LEU A 203 -4.27 -34.48 30.35
C LEU A 203 -3.31 -33.31 30.46
N ASN A 204 -2.01 -33.58 30.60
CA ASN A 204 -0.93 -32.58 30.60
C ASN A 204 -0.01 -32.80 29.41
N VAL A 205 -0.53 -32.52 28.21
CA VAL A 205 0.07 -32.96 26.95
C VAL A 205 1.43 -32.28 26.73
N PRO A 206 2.55 -33.02 26.57
CA PRO A 206 3.85 -32.43 26.33
C PRO A 206 3.97 -31.91 24.88
N GLU A 207 4.95 -31.05 24.62
CA GLU A 207 5.19 -30.51 23.27
C GLU A 207 5.52 -31.57 22.21
N ASN A 208 6.12 -32.69 22.61
CA ASN A 208 6.41 -33.81 21.71
C ASN A 208 5.31 -34.88 21.71
N GLY A 209 4.13 -34.54 22.22
CA GLY A 209 3.00 -35.46 22.41
C GLY A 209 2.11 -35.65 21.19
N THR A 210 2.48 -35.17 20.01
CA THR A 210 1.61 -35.18 18.81
C THR A 210 1.24 -36.59 18.36
N GLY A 211 0.09 -36.71 17.70
CA GLY A 211 -0.43 -37.97 17.16
C GLY A 211 -1.59 -38.56 17.96
N MET A 212 -1.99 -39.78 17.60
CA MET A 212 -3.13 -40.49 18.19
C MET A 212 -2.69 -41.32 19.41
N HIS A 213 -3.34 -41.13 20.55
CA HIS A 213 -3.06 -41.85 21.79
C HIS A 213 -4.30 -42.54 22.33
N GLY A 214 -4.16 -43.82 22.66
CA GLY A 214 -5.20 -44.59 23.32
C GLY A 214 -5.10 -44.48 24.84
N LEU A 215 -6.22 -44.18 25.48
CA LEU A 215 -6.43 -44.26 26.92
C LEU A 215 -7.38 -45.43 27.18
N ASN A 216 -7.20 -46.13 28.30
CA ASN A 216 -8.11 -47.18 28.74
C ASN A 216 -8.44 -46.97 30.22
N LEU A 217 -9.69 -46.59 30.48
CA LEU A 217 -10.23 -46.43 31.82
C LEU A 217 -10.81 -47.77 32.27
N THR A 218 -10.18 -48.37 33.27
CA THR A 218 -10.61 -49.63 33.87
C THR A 218 -11.26 -49.36 35.23
N LEU A 219 -12.48 -49.84 35.42
CA LEU A 219 -13.22 -49.80 36.68
C LEU A 219 -13.31 -51.22 37.26
N SER A 220 -12.77 -51.35 38.47
CA SER A 220 -12.84 -52.56 39.29
C SER A 220 -13.78 -52.32 40.47
N SER A 221 -14.68 -53.26 40.79
CA SER A 221 -15.43 -53.17 42.04
C SER A 221 -14.50 -53.61 43.18
N GLY A 222 -14.55 -52.92 44.33
CA GLY A 222 -13.82 -53.35 45.54
C GLY A 222 -14.19 -54.77 46.00
N SER A 223 -15.29 -55.33 45.47
CA SER A 223 -15.75 -56.68 45.69
C SER A 223 -15.19 -57.74 44.72
N ASP A 224 -14.35 -57.36 43.75
CA ASP A 224 -13.93 -58.22 42.62
C ASP A 224 -13.32 -59.58 43.03
N LEU A 225 -12.74 -59.69 44.23
CA LEU A 225 -12.24 -60.97 44.78
C LEU A 225 -13.34 -61.90 45.32
N ALA A 226 -14.53 -61.38 45.63
CA ALA A 226 -15.65 -62.14 46.19
C ALA A 226 -16.81 -62.34 45.20
N THR A 227 -16.98 -61.43 44.24
CA THR A 227 -18.15 -61.41 43.34
C THR A 227 -17.84 -61.93 41.93
N GLY A 228 -16.57 -61.99 41.53
CA GLY A 228 -16.16 -62.49 40.21
C GLY A 228 -16.58 -61.60 39.04
N ILE A 229 -16.85 -60.31 39.30
CA ILE A 229 -17.21 -59.34 38.27
C ILE A 229 -15.95 -58.98 37.48
N PRO A 230 -15.95 -59.10 36.14
CA PRO A 230 -14.84 -58.61 35.35
C PRO A 230 -14.79 -57.08 35.39
N PRO A 231 -13.60 -56.47 35.44
CA PRO A 231 -13.49 -55.02 35.38
C PRO A 231 -14.05 -54.51 34.05
N VAL A 232 -14.77 -53.40 34.09
CA VAL A 232 -15.23 -52.70 32.87
C VAL A 232 -14.10 -51.82 32.37
N ALA A 233 -13.74 -51.99 31.10
CA ALA A 233 -12.64 -51.28 30.46
C ALA A 233 -13.20 -50.49 29.28
N GLU A 234 -13.18 -49.16 29.38
CA GLU A 234 -13.63 -48.26 28.33
C GLU A 234 -12.44 -47.54 27.71
N GLY A 235 -12.32 -47.66 26.39
CA GLY A 235 -11.25 -47.01 25.62
C GLY A 235 -11.62 -45.60 25.22
N LEU A 236 -10.66 -44.69 25.29
CA LEU A 236 -10.77 -43.34 24.72
C LEU A 236 -9.62 -43.12 23.74
N SER A 237 -9.87 -42.35 22.69
CA SER A 237 -8.85 -41.94 21.71
C SER A 237 -8.65 -40.43 21.80
N VAL A 238 -7.39 -40.01 21.96
CA VAL A 238 -7.00 -38.60 22.02
C VAL A 238 -6.06 -38.31 20.86
N LEU A 239 -6.52 -37.51 19.90
CA LEU A 239 -5.70 -36.94 18.83
C LEU A 239 -5.04 -35.65 19.33
N VAL A 240 -3.73 -35.66 19.46
CA VAL A 240 -2.95 -34.47 19.81
C VAL A 240 -2.46 -33.77 18.54
N GLU A 241 -2.90 -32.52 18.35
CA GLU A 241 -2.55 -31.68 17.19
C GLU A 241 -1.62 -30.50 17.56
N GLU A 242 -0.87 -30.04 16.57
CA GLU A 242 -0.07 -28.81 16.66
C GLU A 242 -0.94 -27.58 16.41
N CYS A 243 -1.77 -27.21 17.39
CA CYS A 243 -2.73 -26.11 17.23
C CYS A 243 -2.09 -24.72 17.18
N TYR A 244 -0.92 -24.57 17.80
CA TYR A 244 -0.22 -23.29 17.94
C TYR A 244 1.04 -23.31 17.08
N SER A 245 1.11 -22.37 16.14
CA SER A 245 2.28 -22.15 15.29
C SER A 245 2.40 -20.66 15.03
N ALA A 246 3.63 -20.16 14.97
CA ALA A 246 3.89 -18.76 14.74
C ALA A 246 5.06 -18.57 13.78
N GLU A 247 4.96 -17.55 12.93
CA GLU A 247 6.06 -17.11 12.08
C GLU A 247 6.43 -15.68 12.48
N LEU A 248 7.73 -15.47 12.67
CA LEU A 248 8.29 -14.18 13.03
C LEU A 248 9.02 -13.59 11.84
N PHE A 249 8.57 -12.42 11.38
CA PHE A 249 9.23 -11.66 10.34
C PHE A 249 9.93 -10.47 10.96
N VAL A 250 11.20 -10.30 10.62
CA VAL A 250 12.01 -9.20 11.13
C VAL A 250 12.57 -8.44 9.94
N GLU A 251 12.25 -7.16 9.85
CA GLU A 251 12.83 -6.29 8.83
C GLU A 251 14.27 -5.99 9.25
N GLU A 252 15.24 -6.62 8.60
CA GLU A 252 16.65 -6.37 8.91
C GLU A 252 17.00 -4.89 8.68
N PRO A 253 17.82 -4.27 9.55
CA PRO A 253 18.26 -2.91 9.34
C PRO A 253 19.06 -2.83 8.03
N THR A 254 18.62 -1.99 7.10
CA THR A 254 19.27 -1.83 5.78
C THR A 254 20.65 -1.15 5.86
N SER A 255 20.99 -0.59 7.01
CA SER A 255 22.24 0.13 7.26
C SER A 255 22.84 -0.27 8.60
N ALA A 256 24.15 -0.04 8.74
CA ALA A 256 24.81 -0.18 10.04
C ALA A 256 24.24 0.83 11.05
N VAL A 257 24.24 0.45 12.33
CA VAL A 257 23.73 1.28 13.42
C VAL A 257 24.84 2.18 13.94
N CYS A 258 24.54 3.44 14.21
CA CYS A 258 25.51 4.39 14.75
C CYS A 258 25.42 4.48 16.27
N GLY A 259 26.56 4.55 16.92
CA GLY A 259 26.63 4.75 18.36
C GLY A 259 25.93 6.04 18.77
N CYS A 260 25.19 6.00 19.87
CA CYS A 260 24.38 7.09 20.42
C CYS A 260 23.21 7.56 19.56
N GLU A 261 22.87 6.81 18.52
CA GLU A 261 21.64 7.01 17.77
C GLU A 261 20.70 5.82 18.01
N GLU A 262 19.43 6.15 18.27
CA GLU A 262 18.39 5.15 18.42
C GLU A 262 17.85 4.76 17.05
N GLN A 263 17.94 3.49 16.70
CA GLN A 263 17.42 2.93 15.47
C GLN A 263 16.43 1.81 15.78
N GLY A 264 15.19 1.96 15.29
CA GLY A 264 14.17 0.94 15.36
C GLY A 264 14.02 0.20 14.03
N PHE A 265 13.74 -1.09 14.08
CA PHE A 265 13.22 -1.83 12.93
C PHE A 265 12.00 -2.64 13.32
N ALA A 266 11.09 -2.79 12.36
CA ALA A 266 9.81 -3.43 12.59
C ALA A 266 9.96 -4.95 12.69
N ILE A 267 9.23 -5.53 13.63
CA ILE A 267 8.97 -6.96 13.69
C ILE A 267 7.49 -7.21 13.49
N ARG A 268 7.17 -8.31 12.84
CA ARG A 268 5.81 -8.74 12.56
C ARG A 268 5.64 -10.20 12.94
N LEU A 269 4.78 -10.45 13.90
CA LEU A 269 4.40 -11.79 14.34
C LEU A 269 3.11 -12.21 13.66
N LEU A 270 3.14 -13.39 13.02
CA LEU A 270 1.99 -14.00 12.37
C LEU A 270 1.62 -15.29 13.10
N ASN A 271 0.35 -15.42 13.50
CA ASN A 271 -0.20 -16.69 13.94
C ASN A 271 -0.50 -17.56 12.70
N THR A 272 0.17 -18.71 12.59
CA THR A 272 -0.04 -19.71 11.54
C THR A 272 -0.76 -20.96 12.07
N GLY A 273 -1.10 -20.97 13.36
CA GLY A 273 -1.89 -22.01 14.01
C GLY A 273 -3.39 -21.90 13.74
N THR A 274 -4.13 -22.89 14.24
CA THR A 274 -5.60 -22.95 14.15
C THR A 274 -6.31 -22.24 15.30
N HIS A 275 -5.58 -21.90 16.35
CA HIS A 275 -6.10 -21.27 17.57
C HIS A 275 -5.45 -19.92 17.85
N ASP A 276 -6.19 -19.04 18.50
CA ASP A 276 -5.70 -17.73 18.93
C ASP A 276 -4.45 -17.89 19.81
N LEU A 277 -3.46 -17.03 19.56
CA LEU A 277 -2.18 -17.06 20.22
C LEU A 277 -2.05 -15.89 21.19
N SER A 278 -1.66 -16.17 22.43
CA SER A 278 -1.22 -15.15 23.40
C SER A 278 0.29 -15.25 23.56
N PRO A 279 1.07 -14.58 22.71
CA PRO A 279 2.52 -14.76 22.67
C PRO A 279 3.21 -13.96 23.77
N ARG A 280 4.28 -14.53 24.33
CA ARG A 280 5.26 -13.82 25.14
C ARG A 280 6.56 -13.71 24.33
N LEU A 281 6.94 -12.49 23.97
CA LEU A 281 8.20 -12.27 23.26
C LEU A 281 9.33 -12.08 24.25
N MET A 282 10.45 -12.73 23.99
CA MET A 282 11.67 -12.64 24.76
C MET A 282 12.82 -12.26 23.83
N LEU A 283 13.62 -11.27 24.25
CA LEU A 283 14.81 -10.84 23.51
C LEU A 283 16.03 -11.13 24.37
N ASP A 284 16.89 -12.03 23.90
CA ASP A 284 18.22 -12.26 24.44
C ASP A 284 19.23 -11.48 23.60
N ALA A 285 19.62 -10.29 24.06
CA ALA A 285 20.48 -9.35 23.34
C ALA A 285 21.29 -8.47 24.31
N PRO A 286 22.29 -7.70 23.84
CA PRO A 286 22.97 -6.72 24.69
C PRO A 286 21.99 -5.71 25.32
N GLU A 287 22.34 -5.17 26.48
CA GLU A 287 21.46 -4.27 27.27
C GLU A 287 21.02 -2.99 26.53
N TRP A 288 21.75 -2.60 25.47
CA TRP A 288 21.41 -1.47 24.61
C TRP A 288 20.45 -1.82 23.46
N VAL A 289 19.98 -3.07 23.39
CA VAL A 289 18.91 -3.50 22.48
C VAL A 289 17.67 -3.77 23.32
N THR A 290 16.58 -3.09 23.01
CA THR A 290 15.30 -3.26 23.71
C THR A 290 14.20 -3.68 22.75
N LEU A 291 13.21 -4.40 23.26
CA LEU A 291 12.04 -4.82 22.52
C LEU A 291 10.84 -3.96 22.97
N SER A 292 10.24 -3.24 22.02
CA SER A 292 8.97 -2.55 22.22
C SER A 292 7.89 -3.33 21.48
N PHE A 293 6.94 -3.90 22.22
CA PHE A 293 5.93 -4.79 21.66
C PHE A 293 4.58 -4.56 22.34
N ASP A 294 3.52 -4.44 21.54
CA ASP A 294 2.17 -4.35 22.05
C ASP A 294 1.73 -5.73 22.53
N SER A 295 1.52 -5.89 23.84
CA SER A 295 0.95 -7.13 24.37
C SER A 295 -0.52 -7.24 23.95
N ALA A 296 -0.80 -8.10 22.98
CA ALA A 296 -2.15 -8.43 22.51
C ALA A 296 -2.20 -9.90 22.07
N SER A 297 -3.40 -10.48 22.07
CA SER A 297 -3.64 -11.78 21.44
C SER A 297 -3.67 -11.63 19.92
N VAL A 298 -3.17 -12.66 19.23
CA VAL A 298 -3.13 -12.76 17.77
C VAL A 298 -4.13 -13.82 17.35
N SER A 299 -5.27 -13.38 16.81
CA SER A 299 -6.31 -14.33 16.39
C SER A 299 -5.84 -15.26 15.28
N ALA A 300 -6.33 -16.49 15.30
CA ALA A 300 -6.14 -17.44 14.21
C ALA A 300 -6.98 -17.06 12.98
N GLY A 301 -6.49 -17.39 11.78
CA GLY A 301 -7.23 -17.15 10.55
C GLY A 301 -6.42 -17.34 9.26
N PRO A 302 -7.05 -17.07 8.10
CA PRO A 302 -6.37 -17.05 6.81
C PRO A 302 -5.33 -15.92 6.76
N LEU A 303 -4.16 -16.19 6.15
CA LEU A 303 -3.03 -15.26 6.00
C LEU A 303 -3.40 -13.82 5.59
N GLU A 304 -4.47 -13.62 4.81
CA GLU A 304 -4.92 -12.29 4.36
C GLU A 304 -5.80 -11.54 5.39
N ALA A 305 -6.37 -12.26 6.36
CA ALA A 305 -7.19 -11.71 7.44
C ALA A 305 -6.48 -11.69 8.80
N ASN A 306 -5.28 -12.29 8.90
CA ASN A 306 -4.54 -12.36 10.15
C ASN A 306 -4.08 -10.97 10.56
N ALA A 307 -4.61 -10.49 11.68
CA ALA A 307 -4.09 -9.35 12.39
C ALA A 307 -2.67 -9.67 12.82
N ALA A 308 -1.68 -9.24 12.04
CA ALA A 308 -0.29 -9.42 12.41
C ALA A 308 0.04 -8.45 13.55
N LEU A 309 0.66 -8.97 14.61
CA LEU A 309 1.07 -8.14 15.72
C LEU A 309 2.41 -7.50 15.36
N THR A 310 2.43 -6.18 15.34
CA THR A 310 3.62 -5.40 15.00
C THR A 310 4.31 -4.91 16.25
N GLY A 311 5.64 -4.99 16.27
CA GLY A 311 6.47 -4.35 17.29
C GLY A 311 7.73 -3.77 16.68
N GLN A 312 8.61 -3.27 17.53
CA GLN A 312 9.89 -2.71 17.12
C GLN A 312 11.00 -3.20 18.03
N VAL A 313 12.13 -3.56 17.44
CA VAL A 313 13.38 -3.74 18.18
C VAL A 313 14.15 -2.43 18.08
N MET A 314 14.44 -1.82 19.22
CA MET A 314 15.14 -0.55 19.33
C MET A 314 16.60 -0.81 19.69
N ILE A 315 17.51 -0.25 18.91
CA ILE A 315 18.95 -0.37 19.10
C ILE A 315 19.52 1.00 19.45
N ASN A 316 20.29 1.10 20.55
CA ASN A 316 20.97 2.34 20.94
C ASN A 316 22.38 2.06 21.51
N PRO A 317 23.37 1.71 20.67
CA PRO A 317 24.70 1.30 21.13
C PRO A 317 25.46 2.50 21.73
N PRO A 318 26.42 2.29 22.66
CA PRO A 318 27.24 3.38 23.20
C PRO A 318 28.02 4.14 22.11
N CYS A 319 28.28 5.43 22.31
CA CYS A 319 28.90 6.35 21.31
C CYS A 319 30.25 5.85 20.78
N ASP A 320 31.03 5.17 21.61
CA ASP A 320 32.39 4.71 21.33
C ASP A 320 32.44 3.24 20.90
N ALA A 321 31.30 2.56 20.86
CA ALA A 321 31.21 1.16 20.55
C ALA A 321 31.39 0.91 19.04
N SER A 322 32.19 -0.08 18.69
CA SER A 322 32.23 -0.66 17.34
C SER A 322 32.27 -2.18 17.40
N GLY A 323 31.67 -2.84 16.42
CA GLY A 323 31.71 -4.30 16.33
C GLY A 323 30.44 -4.89 15.72
N THR A 324 30.25 -6.16 16.00
CA THR A 324 29.05 -6.91 15.65
C THR A 324 28.44 -7.51 16.90
N ALA A 325 27.14 -7.36 17.08
CA ALA A 325 26.38 -8.01 18.14
C ALA A 325 25.41 -9.03 17.55
N LEU A 326 25.11 -10.05 18.35
CA LEU A 326 24.06 -11.02 18.07
C LEU A 326 22.96 -10.84 19.11
N GLY A 327 21.72 -10.91 18.66
CA GLY A 327 20.54 -11.05 19.50
C GLY A 327 19.69 -12.23 19.05
N VAL A 328 18.88 -12.77 19.93
CA VAL A 328 17.92 -13.83 19.62
C VAL A 328 16.55 -13.38 20.09
N LEU A 329 15.63 -13.23 19.15
CA LEU A 329 14.22 -12.96 19.42
C LEU A 329 13.46 -14.28 19.43
N MET A 330 12.79 -14.57 20.53
CA MET A 330 12.04 -15.80 20.75
C MET A 330 10.57 -15.46 21.00
N VAL A 331 9.68 -16.26 20.42
CA VAL A 331 8.24 -16.21 20.67
C VAL A 331 7.87 -17.43 21.48
N GLU A 332 7.40 -17.22 22.69
CA GLU A 332 6.93 -18.26 23.60
C GLU A 332 5.39 -18.24 23.63
N ASN A 333 4.75 -19.41 23.65
CA ASN A 333 3.33 -19.51 23.96
C ASN A 333 3.13 -19.31 25.46
N ALA A 334 2.38 -18.27 25.87
CA ALA A 334 2.20 -17.96 27.28
C ALA A 334 1.50 -19.08 28.08
N LEU A 335 0.72 -19.95 27.42
CA LEU A 335 0.00 -21.05 28.07
C LEU A 335 0.90 -22.27 28.30
N SER A 336 1.67 -22.69 27.30
CA SER A 336 2.47 -23.92 27.36
C SER A 336 3.94 -23.70 27.72
N GLY A 337 4.45 -22.48 27.56
CA GLY A 337 5.88 -22.17 27.64
C GLY A 337 6.69 -22.60 26.40
N ALA A 338 6.02 -23.08 25.36
CA ALA A 338 6.65 -23.58 24.14
C ALA A 338 7.26 -22.45 23.31
N ILE A 339 8.48 -22.62 22.82
CA ILE A 339 9.09 -21.69 21.86
C ILE A 339 8.53 -21.98 20.46
N LEU A 340 7.66 -21.10 19.98
CA LEU A 340 6.98 -21.23 18.69
C LEU A 340 7.82 -20.74 17.51
N ALA A 341 8.62 -19.68 17.74
CA ALA A 341 9.48 -19.10 16.71
C ALA A 341 10.77 -18.56 17.32
N ARG A 342 11.85 -18.60 16.54
CA ARG A 342 13.16 -18.09 16.91
C ARG A 342 13.80 -17.39 15.72
N GLN A 343 14.22 -16.15 15.90
CA GLN A 343 14.94 -15.38 14.90
C GLN A 343 16.26 -14.87 15.48
N GLU A 344 17.36 -15.15 14.79
CA GLU A 344 18.65 -14.57 15.10
C GLU A 344 18.76 -13.20 14.43
N LEU A 345 19.30 -12.24 15.18
CA LEU A 345 19.45 -10.85 14.78
C LEU A 345 20.93 -10.52 14.81
N SER A 346 21.46 -9.99 13.71
CA SER A 346 22.86 -9.58 13.59
C SER A 346 22.94 -8.10 13.30
N TYR A 347 23.72 -7.38 14.12
CA TYR A 347 23.85 -5.93 14.02
C TYR A 347 25.32 -5.56 13.91
N SER A 348 25.67 -4.75 12.91
CA SER A 348 26.95 -4.05 12.88
C SER A 348 26.77 -2.64 13.42
N TYR A 349 27.57 -2.26 14.41
CA TYR A 349 27.53 -0.93 15.00
C TYR A 349 28.90 -0.25 14.93
N HIS A 350 28.89 1.08 14.76
CA HIS A 350 30.09 1.90 14.61
C HIS A 350 29.94 3.22 15.37
N PRO A 351 31.05 3.81 15.86
CA PRO A 351 31.00 5.14 16.47
C PRO A 351 30.58 6.19 15.42
N PRO A 352 29.98 7.32 15.83
CA PRO A 352 29.57 8.39 14.92
C PRO A 352 30.67 8.83 13.94
N SER A 353 31.92 8.87 14.39
CA SER A 353 33.08 9.25 13.56
C SER A 353 33.40 8.29 12.40
N ALA A 354 32.96 7.03 12.50
CA ALA A 354 33.06 6.04 11.44
C ALA A 354 31.77 5.95 10.61
N CYS A 355 30.62 6.27 11.21
CA CYS A 355 29.34 6.36 10.52
C CYS A 355 29.28 7.46 9.47
N TYR A 356 29.75 8.64 9.84
CA TYR A 356 29.61 9.87 9.07
C TYR A 356 30.97 10.37 8.62
N LYS A 357 31.57 9.64 7.67
CA LYS A 357 32.92 9.93 7.19
C LYS A 357 32.90 10.32 5.73
N SER A 358 32.71 11.60 5.46
CA SER A 358 32.80 12.13 4.10
C SER A 358 34.13 12.81 3.83
N THR A 359 34.57 12.73 2.58
CA THR A 359 35.81 13.38 2.12
C THR A 359 35.60 13.99 0.75
N ILE A 360 36.06 15.23 0.58
CA ILE A 360 36.14 15.90 -0.71
C ILE A 360 37.57 15.76 -1.24
N SER A 361 37.73 15.42 -2.52
CA SER A 361 39.05 15.26 -3.15
C SER A 361 39.89 16.54 -3.06
N GLU A 362 41.12 16.44 -2.55
CA GLU A 362 42.03 17.59 -2.45
C GLU A 362 42.75 17.84 -3.78
N ARG A 363 42.43 18.95 -4.45
CA ARG A 363 43.30 19.55 -5.48
C ARG A 363 43.51 21.02 -5.17
N GLY A 364 44.76 21.45 -5.12
CA GLY A 364 45.14 22.79 -4.66
C GLY A 364 44.90 23.94 -5.65
N SER A 365 44.63 23.66 -6.93
CA SER A 365 44.21 24.70 -7.89
C SER A 365 43.51 24.11 -9.11
N TYR A 366 42.52 24.84 -9.61
CA TYR A 366 41.77 24.50 -10.82
C TYR A 366 42.07 25.55 -11.88
N SER A 367 42.08 25.16 -13.14
CA SER A 367 42.37 26.10 -14.22
C SER A 367 41.27 26.03 -15.27
N VAL A 368 40.64 27.18 -15.51
CA VAL A 368 39.52 27.32 -16.46
C VAL A 368 39.87 28.32 -17.54
N GLN A 369 39.29 28.14 -18.71
CA GLN A 369 39.37 29.07 -19.84
C GLN A 369 38.16 30.00 -19.85
N TYR A 370 38.26 31.04 -20.68
CA TYR A 370 37.14 31.93 -20.96
C TYR A 370 36.07 31.24 -21.80
N GLY A 371 34.81 31.63 -21.61
CA GLY A 371 33.65 30.94 -22.19
C GLY A 371 33.16 29.83 -21.27
N ASP A 372 32.53 28.81 -21.86
CA ASP A 372 31.98 27.66 -21.13
C ASP A 372 33.10 26.64 -20.88
N ASP A 373 33.56 26.56 -19.63
CA ASP A 373 34.51 25.56 -19.17
C ASP A 373 34.01 24.92 -17.88
N SER A 374 34.54 23.78 -17.47
CA SER A 374 34.12 23.12 -16.24
C SER A 374 35.25 22.33 -15.59
N PHE A 375 35.16 22.17 -14.28
CA PHE A 375 36.00 21.25 -13.52
C PHE A 375 35.16 20.54 -12.48
N SER A 376 35.63 19.39 -12.02
CA SER A 376 34.92 18.57 -11.05
C SER A 376 35.74 18.29 -9.79
N LEU A 377 35.06 18.27 -8.65
CA LEU A 377 35.53 17.68 -7.40
C LEU A 377 34.81 16.36 -7.15
N GLU A 378 35.44 15.45 -6.41
CA GLU A 378 34.83 14.19 -6.01
C GLU A 378 34.45 14.26 -4.54
N LEU A 379 33.16 14.13 -4.24
CA LEU A 379 32.62 13.92 -2.91
C LEU A 379 32.43 12.42 -2.71
N SER A 380 33.05 11.83 -1.71
CA SER A 380 32.89 10.40 -1.40
C SER A 380 32.37 10.21 0.01
N ASN A 381 31.31 9.42 0.17
CA ASN A 381 30.85 8.96 1.47
C ASN A 381 31.63 7.69 1.85
N ARG A 382 32.62 7.83 2.73
CA ARG A 382 33.39 6.71 3.31
C ARG A 382 32.79 6.21 4.62
N GLY A 383 31.68 6.81 5.05
CA GLY A 383 30.85 6.37 6.15
C GLY A 383 30.12 5.07 5.85
N VAL A 384 29.47 4.51 6.86
CA VAL A 384 28.64 3.29 6.72
C VAL A 384 27.15 3.59 6.52
N VAL A 385 26.73 4.83 6.76
CA VAL A 385 25.33 5.27 6.63
C VAL A 385 25.14 6.06 5.34
N ARG A 386 23.93 5.98 4.78
CA ARG A 386 23.50 6.79 3.66
C ARG A 386 23.20 8.21 4.15
N GLU A 387 23.74 9.21 3.48
CA GLU A 387 23.61 10.62 3.89
C GLU A 387 23.28 11.51 2.69
N GLU A 388 22.56 12.60 2.95
CA GLU A 388 22.15 13.59 1.97
C GLU A 388 22.97 14.87 2.14
N TYR A 389 23.61 15.32 1.06
CA TYR A 389 24.53 16.45 1.06
C TYR A 389 23.94 17.63 0.29
N ALA A 390 23.75 18.75 0.96
CA ALA A 390 23.49 20.05 0.36
C ALA A 390 24.83 20.69 -0.06
N ILE A 391 24.95 21.00 -1.36
CA ILE A 391 26.18 21.57 -1.93
C ILE A 391 25.88 22.99 -2.37
N THR A 392 26.59 23.96 -1.82
CA THR A 392 26.49 25.37 -2.22
C THR A 392 27.85 25.93 -2.60
N LEU A 393 27.84 26.87 -3.54
CA LEU A 393 29.05 27.52 -4.05
C LEU A 393 28.89 29.02 -3.92
N GLU A 394 29.70 29.63 -3.07
CA GLU A 394 29.84 31.08 -2.98
C GLU A 394 31.09 31.51 -3.75
N GLY A 395 30.95 32.48 -4.65
CA GLY A 395 32.09 32.92 -5.43
C GLY A 395 31.73 33.94 -6.47
N GLN A 396 32.53 33.96 -7.54
CA GLN A 396 32.31 34.88 -8.64
C GLN A 396 31.00 34.55 -9.38
N PRO A 397 30.26 35.54 -9.90
CA PRO A 397 28.97 35.33 -10.55
C PRO A 397 29.06 34.54 -11.87
N TRP A 398 30.26 34.41 -12.43
CA TRP A 398 30.53 33.58 -13.61
C TRP A 398 30.81 32.11 -13.25
N LEU A 399 30.75 31.74 -11.97
CA LEU A 399 30.80 30.36 -11.52
C LEU A 399 29.39 29.90 -11.13
N SER A 400 29.03 28.68 -11.50
CA SER A 400 27.80 28.05 -11.07
C SER A 400 28.02 26.56 -10.81
N LEU A 401 27.28 26.02 -9.85
CA LEU A 401 27.14 24.57 -9.71
C LEU A 401 26.22 24.06 -10.81
N GLU A 402 26.58 22.94 -11.44
CA GLU A 402 25.71 22.27 -12.40
C GLU A 402 24.47 21.66 -11.73
N GLN A 403 24.58 21.33 -10.45
CA GLN A 403 23.55 20.66 -9.66
C GLN A 403 23.12 21.58 -8.53
N ALA A 404 21.81 21.81 -8.40
CA ALA A 404 21.22 22.61 -7.34
C ALA A 404 20.48 21.77 -6.29
N GLU A 405 20.31 20.47 -6.53
CA GLU A 405 19.60 19.55 -5.63
C GLU A 405 20.58 18.85 -4.68
N PRO A 406 20.15 18.54 -3.45
CA PRO A 406 20.94 17.71 -2.55
C PRO A 406 21.25 16.34 -3.16
N VAL A 407 22.40 15.78 -2.80
CA VAL A 407 22.88 14.51 -3.34
C VAL A 407 22.89 13.48 -2.24
N THR A 408 22.19 12.36 -2.43
CA THR A 408 22.26 11.24 -1.48
C THR A 408 23.33 10.23 -1.88
N LEU A 409 24.26 9.94 -0.97
CA LEU A 409 25.33 8.94 -1.18
C LEU A 409 25.22 7.81 -0.15
N SER A 410 25.17 6.57 -0.65
CA SER A 410 25.26 5.37 0.18
C SER A 410 26.73 5.09 0.53
N ARG A 411 26.96 4.04 1.34
CA ARG A 411 28.30 3.60 1.73
C ARG A 411 29.20 3.35 0.51
N GLY A 412 30.31 4.08 0.45
CA GLY A 412 31.31 3.95 -0.61
C GLY A 412 30.94 4.64 -1.92
N ASP A 413 29.76 5.25 -2.02
CA ASP A 413 29.36 5.99 -3.20
C ASP A 413 30.20 7.26 -3.34
N GLN A 414 30.41 7.63 -4.60
CA GLN A 414 31.17 8.80 -5.01
C GLN A 414 30.32 9.65 -5.95
N HIS A 415 30.49 10.96 -5.83
CA HIS A 415 29.75 11.91 -6.63
C HIS A 415 30.63 13.02 -7.15
N SER A 416 30.41 13.37 -8.41
CA SER A 416 31.17 14.41 -9.09
C SER A 416 30.45 15.74 -8.97
N ILE A 417 31.01 16.65 -8.17
CA ILE A 417 30.57 18.02 -8.05
C ILE A 417 31.13 18.80 -9.23
N VAL A 418 30.31 19.06 -10.24
CA VAL A 418 30.73 19.80 -11.44
C VAL A 418 30.46 21.29 -11.27
N ILE A 419 31.52 22.09 -11.34
CA ILE A 419 31.47 23.55 -11.31
C ILE A 419 31.69 24.05 -12.73
N ARG A 420 30.74 24.84 -13.23
CA ARG A 420 30.79 25.46 -14.55
C ARG A 420 31.27 26.90 -14.45
N SER A 421 32.17 27.27 -15.34
CA SER A 421 32.65 28.62 -15.55
C SER A 421 32.04 29.17 -16.83
N HIS A 422 31.50 30.39 -16.75
CA HIS A 422 31.00 31.20 -17.85
C HIS A 422 31.73 32.55 -17.86
N ALA A 423 33.06 32.52 -17.75
CA ALA A 423 33.86 33.73 -17.63
C ALA A 423 33.89 34.50 -18.95
N GLU A 424 33.32 35.70 -18.95
CA GLU A 424 33.36 36.59 -20.11
C GLU A 424 34.76 37.14 -20.38
N PRO A 425 35.13 37.47 -21.64
CA PRO A 425 36.43 38.08 -21.97
C PRO A 425 36.72 39.41 -21.26
N SER A 426 35.70 40.05 -20.67
CA SER A 426 35.76 41.27 -19.86
C SER A 426 36.38 41.02 -18.48
N VAL A 427 36.32 39.79 -17.97
CA VAL A 427 36.89 39.39 -16.68
C VAL A 427 38.42 39.33 -16.81
N PRO A 428 39.20 40.05 -15.98
CA PRO A 428 40.66 40.00 -16.07
C PRO A 428 41.19 38.59 -15.80
N SER A 429 42.24 38.15 -16.49
CA SER A 429 42.86 36.86 -16.17
C SER A 429 43.52 36.95 -14.80
N GLY A 430 43.40 35.91 -13.99
CA GLY A 430 43.89 35.94 -12.62
C GLY A 430 43.55 34.67 -11.84
N VAL A 431 43.83 34.71 -10.54
CA VAL A 431 43.40 33.68 -9.60
C VAL A 431 42.22 34.24 -8.82
N TYR A 432 41.12 33.50 -8.85
CA TYR A 432 39.88 33.83 -8.15
C TYR A 432 39.64 32.81 -7.04
N ASN A 433 39.12 33.28 -5.92
CA ASN A 433 38.64 32.42 -4.86
C ASN A 433 37.14 32.14 -5.03
N ALA A 434 36.76 30.91 -4.71
CA ALA A 434 35.39 30.51 -4.46
C ALA A 434 35.38 29.59 -3.23
N THR A 435 34.27 29.52 -2.54
CA THR A 435 34.09 28.69 -1.36
C THR A 435 32.99 27.69 -1.64
N LEU A 436 33.32 26.40 -1.55
CA LEU A 436 32.37 25.31 -1.65
C LEU A 436 31.97 24.90 -0.24
N PHE A 437 30.67 24.95 0.06
CA PHE A 437 30.11 24.43 1.30
C PHE A 437 29.41 23.11 0.97
N VAL A 438 29.81 22.06 1.67
CA VAL A 438 29.14 20.76 1.61
C VAL A 438 28.62 20.48 3.01
N GLU A 439 27.31 20.49 3.15
CA GLU A 439 26.61 20.35 4.42
C GLU A 439 25.65 19.17 4.38
N SER A 440 25.50 18.53 5.53
CA SER A 440 24.55 17.46 5.85
C SER A 440 24.26 17.58 7.35
N ASP A 441 23.39 16.72 7.88
CA ASP A 441 23.03 16.80 9.30
C ASP A 441 24.22 16.56 10.25
N THR A 442 25.21 15.78 9.82
CA THR A 442 26.35 15.38 10.67
C THR A 442 27.70 15.86 10.16
N PHE A 443 27.79 16.20 8.87
CA PHE A 443 29.02 16.63 8.22
C PHE A 443 28.85 18.02 7.61
N SER A 444 29.74 18.94 7.99
CA SER A 444 29.87 20.26 7.38
C SER A 444 31.34 20.51 7.05
N GLU A 445 31.63 20.69 5.77
CA GLU A 445 32.96 20.99 5.29
C GLU A 445 32.93 22.21 4.37
N THR A 446 33.78 23.18 4.67
CA THR A 446 34.00 24.37 3.85
C THR A 446 35.35 24.25 3.13
N ARG A 447 35.35 24.32 1.80
CA ARG A 447 36.56 24.22 0.99
C ARG A 447 36.77 25.48 0.15
N GLU A 448 37.91 26.12 0.35
CA GLU A 448 38.38 27.20 -0.52
C GLU A 448 38.94 26.65 -1.82
N LEU A 449 38.46 27.17 -2.95
CA LEU A 449 38.85 26.80 -4.30
C LEU A 449 39.63 27.96 -4.93
N PHE A 450 40.86 27.68 -5.39
CA PHE A 450 41.67 28.62 -6.14
C PHE A 450 41.55 28.34 -7.64
N ILE A 451 40.84 29.22 -8.35
CA ILE A 451 40.47 29.07 -9.76
C ILE A 451 41.33 30.02 -10.60
N ARG A 452 42.25 29.46 -11.39
CA ARG A 452 43.13 30.20 -12.29
C ARG A 452 42.50 30.33 -13.67
N LEU A 453 41.94 31.51 -13.95
CA LEU A 453 41.42 31.87 -15.26
C LEU A 453 42.59 32.14 -16.20
N ARG A 454 42.80 31.25 -17.17
CA ARG A 454 43.93 31.35 -18.12
C ARG A 454 43.72 32.52 -19.05
N GLU A 455 44.78 33.30 -19.24
CA GLU A 455 44.83 34.39 -20.19
C GLU A 455 44.50 33.86 -21.60
N GLN A 456 43.54 34.47 -22.30
CA GLN A 456 43.24 34.09 -23.68
C GLN A 456 44.51 34.30 -24.52
N PRO A 457 44.93 33.31 -25.33
CA PRO A 457 46.09 33.49 -26.19
C PRO A 457 45.87 34.73 -27.08
N ALA A 458 46.80 35.69 -27.02
CA ALA A 458 46.67 37.00 -27.68
C ALA A 458 46.37 36.91 -29.19
N LEU A 459 46.82 35.82 -29.83
CA LEU A 459 46.53 35.49 -31.22
C LEU A 459 45.03 35.25 -31.49
N LEU A 460 44.29 34.65 -30.56
CA LEU A 460 42.85 34.37 -30.70
C LEU A 460 42.03 35.67 -30.56
N LYS A 461 42.41 36.56 -29.63
CA LYS A 461 41.81 37.91 -29.51
C LYS A 461 41.99 38.70 -30.81
N PHE A 462 43.19 38.67 -31.39
CA PHE A 462 43.47 39.31 -32.68
C PHE A 462 42.69 38.66 -33.83
N ALA A 463 42.64 37.33 -33.89
CA ALA A 463 41.94 36.60 -34.95
C ALA A 463 40.42 36.82 -34.93
N LEU A 464 39.77 36.78 -33.76
CA LEU A 464 38.32 37.03 -33.65
C LEU A 464 37.97 38.48 -33.99
N GLN A 465 38.80 39.44 -33.57
CA GLN A 465 38.59 40.86 -33.88
C GLN A 465 38.84 41.16 -35.37
N ALA A 466 39.81 40.48 -36.00
CA ALA A 466 40.03 40.55 -37.44
C ALA A 466 38.89 39.88 -38.25
N TRP A 467 38.40 38.74 -37.77
CA TRP A 467 37.33 37.97 -38.43
C TRP A 467 35.99 38.71 -38.41
N TYR A 468 35.57 39.26 -37.27
CA TYR A 468 34.31 40.01 -37.19
C TYR A 468 34.38 41.42 -37.80
N GLY A 469 35.56 42.06 -37.79
CA GLY A 469 35.72 43.43 -38.32
C GLY A 469 35.91 43.52 -39.83
N TYR A 470 36.66 42.60 -40.43
CA TYR A 470 37.15 42.76 -41.81
C TYR A 470 36.63 41.72 -42.81
N TRP A 471 36.05 40.61 -42.35
CA TRP A 471 35.54 39.56 -43.24
C TRP A 471 34.42 40.02 -44.19
N PRO A 472 33.47 40.90 -43.80
CA PRO A 472 32.46 41.42 -44.73
C PRO A 472 33.08 42.27 -45.85
N LEU A 473 34.16 42.99 -45.56
CA LEU A 473 34.87 43.83 -46.53
C LEU A 473 35.76 42.99 -47.47
N LEU A 474 36.44 41.98 -46.94
CA LEU A 474 37.25 41.04 -47.72
C LEU A 474 36.40 40.16 -48.64
N SER A 475 35.30 39.59 -48.13
CA SER A 475 34.40 38.75 -48.94
C SER A 475 33.69 39.53 -50.04
N SER A 476 33.26 40.77 -49.77
CA SER A 476 32.65 41.64 -50.79
C SER A 476 33.67 42.15 -51.82
N GLY A 477 34.90 42.45 -51.40
CA GLY A 477 36.00 42.80 -52.30
C GLY A 477 36.38 41.67 -53.26
N VAL A 478 36.53 40.44 -52.75
CA VAL A 478 36.84 39.26 -53.57
C VAL A 478 35.69 38.93 -54.53
N ALA A 479 34.43 38.99 -54.08
CA ALA A 479 33.27 38.78 -54.95
C ALA A 479 33.20 39.82 -56.07
N GLY A 480 33.49 41.10 -55.78
CA GLY A 480 33.54 42.17 -56.77
C GLY A 480 34.66 41.97 -57.81
N LEU A 481 35.83 41.51 -57.36
CA LEU A 481 36.98 41.27 -58.23
C LEU A 481 36.75 40.08 -59.17
N VAL A 482 36.15 38.99 -58.67
CA VAL A 482 35.74 37.84 -59.51
C VAL A 482 34.71 38.26 -60.56
N LEU A 483 33.72 39.09 -60.19
CA LEU A 483 32.73 39.61 -61.13
C LEU A 483 33.35 40.51 -62.20
N ALA A 484 34.30 41.36 -61.83
CA ALA A 484 35.03 42.22 -62.78
C ALA A 484 35.85 41.38 -63.77
N VAL A 485 36.54 40.34 -63.31
CA VAL A 485 37.31 39.42 -64.17
C VAL A 485 36.39 38.68 -65.15
N LEU A 486 35.24 38.19 -64.68
CA LEU A 486 34.23 37.54 -65.54
C LEU A 486 33.67 38.51 -66.60
N LEU A 487 33.49 39.78 -66.24
CA LEU A 487 32.97 40.82 -67.14
C LEU A 487 34.01 41.21 -68.21
N VAL A 488 35.28 41.34 -67.83
CA VAL A 488 36.40 41.54 -68.78
C VAL A 488 36.54 40.33 -69.71
N PHE A 489 36.43 39.11 -69.19
CA PHE A 489 36.49 37.89 -70.00
C PHE A 489 35.31 37.79 -70.99
N ALA A 490 34.11 38.16 -70.56
CA ALA A 490 32.93 38.22 -71.42
C ALA A 490 33.08 39.27 -72.54
N LEU A 491 33.61 40.46 -72.22
CA LEU A 491 33.85 41.52 -73.20
C LEU A 491 34.95 41.17 -74.20
N ALA A 492 36.06 40.56 -73.74
CA ALA A 492 37.16 40.12 -74.61
C ALA A 492 36.68 39.09 -75.65
N ARG A 493 35.75 38.19 -75.28
CA ARG A 493 35.18 37.20 -76.20
C ARG A 493 34.31 37.80 -77.32
N THR A 494 33.78 39.01 -77.15
CA THR A 494 32.91 39.65 -78.16
C THR A 494 33.65 40.32 -79.30
N LYS A 495 34.97 40.53 -79.20
CA LYS A 495 35.76 41.26 -80.21
C LYS A 495 36.27 40.38 -81.37
N GLY A 496 36.11 39.05 -81.30
CA GLY A 496 36.76 38.10 -82.22
C GLY A 496 35.87 37.41 -83.27
N ARG A 497 34.59 37.74 -83.43
CA ARG A 497 33.73 37.06 -84.42
C ARG A 497 33.03 38.04 -85.36
N GLY A 498 33.56 38.11 -86.57
CA GLY A 498 33.02 38.88 -87.69
C GLY A 498 31.60 38.45 -88.08
N ILE A 499 30.78 39.46 -88.32
CA ILE A 499 29.74 39.53 -89.35
C ILE A 499 28.83 38.29 -89.45
N ARG A 500 27.79 38.22 -88.61
CA ARG A 500 26.40 38.08 -89.08
C ARG A 500 25.38 38.18 -87.93
N LYS A 501 24.25 38.80 -88.26
CA LYS A 501 22.97 38.90 -87.54
C LYS A 501 22.85 40.03 -86.49
N LYS A 502 22.28 41.14 -86.99
CA LYS A 502 21.61 42.27 -86.28
C LYS A 502 20.66 41.86 -85.14
N ARG A 503 20.30 40.57 -85.01
CA ARG A 503 19.44 40.01 -83.94
C ARG A 503 20.19 39.68 -82.64
N GLN A 504 21.51 39.47 -82.67
CA GLN A 504 22.31 39.17 -81.46
C GLN A 504 22.68 40.41 -80.63
N ARG A 505 22.72 41.62 -81.24
CA ARG A 505 22.96 42.87 -80.51
C ARG A 505 21.81 43.27 -79.57
N LYS A 506 20.57 42.82 -79.81
CA LYS A 506 19.46 43.06 -78.87
C LYS A 506 19.59 42.18 -77.63
N ASN A 507 19.93 40.89 -77.78
CA ASN A 507 20.08 40.00 -76.62
C ASN A 507 21.34 40.31 -75.80
N LEU A 508 22.45 40.72 -76.42
CA LEU A 508 23.65 41.13 -75.68
C LEU A 508 23.41 42.43 -74.88
N LYS A 509 22.63 43.37 -75.42
CA LYS A 509 22.20 44.55 -74.65
C LYS A 509 21.33 44.15 -73.47
N ILE A 510 20.38 43.23 -73.63
CA ILE A 510 19.55 42.74 -72.53
C ILE A 510 20.39 42.03 -71.46
N ILE A 511 21.36 41.21 -71.85
CA ILE A 511 22.26 40.54 -70.90
C ILE A 511 23.17 41.56 -70.20
N MET A 512 23.71 42.56 -70.89
CA MET A 512 24.47 43.64 -70.24
C MET A 512 23.62 44.46 -69.28
N TRP A 513 22.36 44.78 -69.65
CA TRP A 513 21.45 45.47 -68.75
C TRP A 513 21.07 44.63 -67.54
N ALA A 514 20.88 43.31 -67.71
CA ALA A 514 20.63 42.40 -66.61
C ALA A 514 21.85 42.24 -65.68
N LEU A 515 23.06 42.20 -66.24
CA LEU A 515 24.29 42.09 -65.47
C LEU A 515 24.61 43.41 -64.74
N ALA A 516 24.42 44.56 -65.41
CA ALA A 516 24.53 45.87 -64.79
C ALA A 516 23.49 46.05 -63.69
N PHE A 517 22.26 45.57 -63.89
CA PHE A 517 21.22 45.58 -62.85
C PHE A 517 21.57 44.68 -61.67
N LEU A 518 22.13 43.49 -61.91
CA LEU A 518 22.61 42.60 -60.85
C LEU A 518 23.78 43.20 -60.07
N ILE A 519 24.72 43.87 -60.74
CA ILE A 519 25.81 44.61 -60.08
C ILE A 519 25.25 45.77 -59.27
N LEU A 520 24.31 46.54 -59.83
CA LEU A 520 23.67 47.65 -59.11
C LEU A 520 22.85 47.15 -57.91
N ALA A 521 22.19 46.00 -58.04
CA ALA A 521 21.45 45.35 -56.96
C ALA A 521 22.39 44.80 -55.89
N ALA A 522 23.52 44.22 -56.26
CA ALA A 522 24.55 43.76 -55.32
C ALA A 522 25.21 44.94 -54.60
N VAL A 523 25.56 46.01 -55.32
CA VAL A 523 26.08 47.25 -54.71
C VAL A 523 25.02 47.91 -53.83
N ALA A 524 23.75 47.97 -54.25
CA ALA A 524 22.66 48.49 -53.44
C ALA A 524 22.37 47.62 -52.22
N TYR A 525 22.54 46.30 -52.31
CA TYR A 525 22.40 45.38 -51.19
C TYR A 525 23.56 45.53 -50.21
N SER A 526 24.80 45.58 -50.68
CA SER A 526 25.98 45.85 -49.84
C SER A 526 25.91 47.24 -49.22
N PHE A 527 25.46 48.24 -49.97
CA PHE A 527 25.19 49.58 -49.46
C PHE A 527 24.04 49.56 -48.45
N ARG A 528 22.99 48.76 -48.65
CA ARG A 528 21.90 48.57 -47.68
C ARG A 528 22.40 47.89 -46.41
N VAL A 529 23.29 46.91 -46.49
CA VAL A 529 23.86 46.24 -45.31
C VAL A 529 24.79 47.19 -44.55
N ALA A 530 25.69 47.89 -45.26
CA ALA A 530 26.55 48.91 -44.67
C ALA A 530 25.75 50.08 -44.08
N MET A 531 24.73 50.55 -44.81
CA MET A 531 23.79 51.57 -44.33
C MET A 531 22.85 51.03 -43.25
N SER A 532 22.58 49.73 -43.16
CA SER A 532 21.74 49.21 -42.07
C SER A 532 22.48 49.31 -40.74
N GLY A 533 23.78 49.08 -40.72
CA GLY A 533 24.63 49.37 -39.55
C GLY A 533 24.73 50.87 -39.26
N PHE A 534 24.92 51.70 -40.29
CA PHE A 534 25.03 53.16 -40.15
C PHE A 534 23.71 53.84 -39.74
N LEU A 535 22.58 53.39 -40.31
CA LEU A 535 21.22 53.84 -39.98
C LEU A 535 20.74 53.28 -38.66
N PHE A 536 21.24 52.14 -38.18
CA PHE A 536 20.95 51.66 -36.82
C PHE A 536 21.48 52.67 -35.78
N TRP A 537 22.69 53.19 -36.00
CA TRP A 537 23.27 54.26 -35.18
C TRP A 537 22.55 55.61 -35.36
N TYR A 538 22.27 56.03 -36.60
CA TYR A 538 21.58 57.30 -36.86
C TYR A 538 20.09 57.30 -36.52
N ARG A 539 19.43 56.13 -36.45
CA ARG A 539 18.04 56.00 -35.99
C ARG A 539 17.89 56.57 -34.58
N TYR A 540 18.86 56.30 -33.69
CA TYR A 540 18.83 56.86 -32.34
C TYR A 540 18.79 58.39 -32.39
N TYR A 541 19.73 59.03 -33.09
CA TYR A 541 19.79 60.49 -33.19
C TYR A 541 18.58 61.11 -33.91
N LEU A 542 18.05 60.47 -34.94
CA LEU A 542 16.86 60.95 -35.67
C LEU A 542 15.61 60.89 -34.79
N TYR A 543 15.43 59.81 -34.02
CA TYR A 543 14.31 59.72 -33.07
C TYR A 543 14.44 60.72 -31.94
N THR A 544 15.65 60.97 -31.41
CA THR A 544 15.86 62.05 -30.42
C THR A 544 15.53 63.41 -31.02
N LEU A 545 15.93 63.69 -32.26
CA LEU A 545 15.59 64.93 -32.97
C LEU A 545 14.08 65.08 -33.19
N ILE A 546 13.37 64.01 -33.55
CA ILE A 546 11.91 64.03 -33.71
C ILE A 546 11.20 64.28 -32.38
N VAL A 547 11.64 63.61 -31.30
CA VAL A 547 11.10 63.84 -29.95
C VAL A 547 11.36 65.27 -29.48
N LEU A 548 12.57 65.80 -29.70
CA LEU A 548 12.91 67.19 -29.38
C LEU A 548 12.12 68.19 -30.25
N ALA A 549 11.87 67.88 -31.51
CA ALA A 549 11.05 68.71 -32.40
C ALA A 549 9.58 68.73 -31.97
N ILE A 550 9.01 67.58 -31.58
CA ILE A 550 7.64 67.49 -31.04
C ILE A 550 7.55 68.21 -29.70
N ALA A 551 8.51 68.03 -28.80
CA ALA A 551 8.57 68.74 -27.52
C ALA A 551 8.68 70.27 -27.73
N GLY A 552 9.56 70.69 -28.64
CA GLY A 552 9.71 72.10 -29.03
C GLY A 552 8.43 72.68 -29.65
N PHE A 553 7.74 71.92 -30.51
CA PHE A 553 6.47 72.33 -31.08
C PHE A 553 5.36 72.47 -30.03
N LEU A 554 5.27 71.54 -29.08
CA LEU A 554 4.30 71.61 -27.98
C LEU A 554 4.59 72.80 -27.06
N LEU A 555 5.86 73.07 -26.74
CA LEU A 555 6.25 74.26 -25.97
C LEU A 555 5.97 75.56 -26.73
N PHE A 556 6.18 75.58 -28.06
CA PHE A 556 5.86 76.72 -28.90
C PHE A 556 4.36 76.98 -28.98
N MET A 557 3.54 75.94 -29.10
CA MET A 557 2.09 76.04 -29.04
C MET A 557 1.61 76.55 -27.68
N ALA A 558 2.17 76.04 -26.58
CA ALA A 558 1.89 76.53 -25.24
C ALA A 558 2.26 78.01 -25.08
N TYR A 559 3.39 78.44 -25.66
CA TYR A 559 3.84 79.84 -25.67
C TYR A 559 2.91 80.76 -26.48
N LEU A 560 2.57 80.40 -27.72
CA LEU A 560 1.64 81.17 -28.55
C LEU A 560 0.26 81.28 -27.90
N TYR A 561 -0.19 80.20 -27.25
CA TYR A 561 -1.46 80.20 -26.56
C TYR A 561 -1.42 81.07 -25.29
N HIS A 562 -0.33 81.02 -24.51
CA HIS A 562 -0.17 81.93 -23.37
C HIS A 562 -0.17 83.40 -23.81
N LYS A 563 0.49 83.72 -24.94
CA LYS A 563 0.52 85.06 -25.52
C LYS A 563 -0.87 85.52 -25.97
N ARG A 564 -1.64 84.65 -26.63
CA ARG A 564 -3.03 84.95 -27.07
C ARG A 564 -4.00 85.04 -25.88
N PHE A 565 -3.75 84.29 -24.81
CA PHE A 565 -4.54 84.33 -23.59
C PHE A 565 -4.32 85.60 -22.76
N ARG A 566 -3.10 86.19 -22.79
CA ARG A 566 -2.86 87.53 -22.22
C ARG A 566 -3.66 88.64 -22.91
N LEU A 567 -3.98 88.46 -24.20
CA LEU A 567 -4.83 89.39 -24.95
C LEU A 567 -6.31 89.24 -24.56
N ILE A 568 -6.81 88.01 -24.44
CA ILE A 568 -8.21 87.75 -24.03
C ILE A 568 -8.47 88.18 -22.58
N ARG A 569 -7.45 88.15 -21.71
CA ARG A 569 -7.54 88.61 -20.31
C ARG A 569 -7.88 90.10 -20.16
N LYS A 570 -7.75 90.91 -21.22
CA LYS A 570 -8.12 92.33 -21.19
C LYS A 570 -9.60 92.58 -21.50
N GLU A 571 -10.34 91.60 -22.01
CA GLU A 571 -11.74 91.80 -22.44
C GLU A 571 -12.76 90.96 -21.65
N ALA A 572 -12.34 89.85 -21.03
CA ALA A 572 -13.25 89.00 -20.25
C ALA A 572 -13.12 89.28 -18.74
N GLY A 573 -14.11 90.00 -18.18
CA GLY A 573 -14.29 90.16 -16.73
C GLY A 573 -14.63 88.84 -16.01
N ALA A 574 -15.24 88.93 -14.82
CA ALA A 574 -15.42 87.84 -13.85
C ALA A 574 -16.05 86.51 -14.36
N ALA A 575 -16.65 86.48 -15.55
CA ALA A 575 -17.11 85.25 -16.20
C ALA A 575 -15.97 84.34 -16.73
N GLY A 576 -14.74 84.85 -16.86
CA GLY A 576 -13.59 84.09 -17.38
C GLY A 576 -12.99 83.04 -16.42
N GLU A 577 -13.34 83.09 -15.14
CA GLU A 577 -12.64 82.29 -14.12
C GLU A 577 -13.12 80.83 -14.02
N ARG A 578 -14.38 80.54 -14.37
CA ARG A 578 -14.86 79.15 -14.50
C ARG A 578 -14.32 78.46 -15.75
N LEU A 579 -14.26 79.16 -16.88
CA LEU A 579 -13.67 78.62 -18.11
C LEU A 579 -12.17 78.33 -17.94
N ARG A 580 -11.46 79.16 -17.15
CA ARG A 580 -10.06 78.97 -16.78
C ARG A 580 -9.81 77.65 -16.05
N LYS A 581 -10.65 77.27 -15.09
CA LYS A 581 -10.46 76.03 -14.32
C LYS A 581 -10.73 74.77 -15.16
N VAL A 582 -11.76 74.79 -16.02
CA VAL A 582 -12.09 73.66 -16.90
C VAL A 582 -11.03 73.47 -17.97
N MET A 583 -10.58 74.55 -18.61
CA MET A 583 -9.53 74.49 -19.63
C MET A 583 -8.19 74.10 -19.02
N LEU A 584 -7.80 74.65 -17.87
CA LEU A 584 -6.55 74.28 -17.21
C LEU A 584 -6.55 72.79 -16.82
N GLY A 585 -7.69 72.26 -16.36
CA GLY A 585 -7.86 70.83 -16.09
C GLY A 585 -7.62 69.97 -17.34
N MET A 586 -8.29 70.27 -18.46
CA MET A 586 -8.08 69.55 -19.72
C MET A 586 -6.63 69.61 -20.21
N TYR A 587 -5.94 70.75 -20.03
CA TYR A 587 -4.56 70.90 -20.47
C TYR A 587 -3.56 70.16 -19.58
N VAL A 588 -3.75 70.14 -18.27
CA VAL A 588 -2.94 69.33 -17.36
C VAL A 588 -3.13 67.84 -17.68
N SER A 589 -4.36 67.41 -17.99
CA SER A 589 -4.65 66.04 -18.41
C SER A 589 -4.00 65.70 -19.76
N ALA A 590 -4.08 66.58 -20.75
CA ALA A 590 -3.47 66.36 -22.06
C ALA A 590 -1.93 66.36 -21.99
N PHE A 591 -1.34 67.23 -21.18
CA PHE A 591 0.11 67.25 -20.94
C PHE A 591 0.57 66.02 -20.16
N ALA A 592 -0.17 65.60 -19.14
CA ALA A 592 0.12 64.37 -18.39
C ALA A 592 -0.01 63.12 -19.26
N LEU A 593 -0.98 63.07 -20.19
CA LEU A 593 -1.11 61.99 -21.17
C LEU A 593 0.03 61.99 -22.18
N ALA A 594 0.43 63.15 -22.69
CA ALA A 594 1.56 63.26 -23.63
C ALA A 594 2.90 62.91 -22.96
N LEU A 595 3.10 63.35 -21.71
CA LEU A 595 4.27 63.03 -20.92
C LEU A 595 4.28 61.55 -20.52
N GLY A 596 3.12 61.01 -20.10
CA GLY A 596 2.94 59.58 -19.81
C GLY A 596 3.20 58.69 -21.02
N PHE A 597 2.75 59.12 -22.21
CA PHE A 597 3.05 58.42 -23.46
C PHE A 597 4.54 58.50 -23.82
N ALA A 598 5.18 59.65 -23.65
CA ALA A 598 6.62 59.80 -23.86
C ALA A 598 7.43 58.94 -22.89
N VAL A 599 7.06 58.91 -21.60
CA VAL A 599 7.69 58.08 -20.58
C VAL A 599 7.44 56.59 -20.82
N ALA A 600 6.23 56.19 -21.22
CA ALA A 600 5.91 54.81 -21.58
C ALA A 600 6.73 54.33 -22.79
N VAL A 601 6.89 55.19 -23.82
CA VAL A 601 7.73 54.88 -24.98
C VAL A 601 9.21 54.76 -24.59
N VAL A 602 9.68 55.54 -23.60
CA VAL A 602 11.04 55.41 -23.06
C VAL A 602 11.19 54.13 -22.22
N LEU A 603 10.25 53.83 -21.31
CA LEU A 603 10.28 52.66 -20.41
C LEU A 603 10.14 51.31 -21.14
N VAL A 604 9.30 51.24 -22.17
CA VAL A 604 9.17 50.06 -23.04
C VAL A 604 10.47 49.80 -23.80
N ARG A 605 11.29 50.83 -24.03
CA ARG A 605 12.45 50.76 -24.93
C ARG A 605 13.81 50.72 -24.23
N THR A 606 13.92 51.19 -22.98
CA THR A 606 15.12 50.99 -22.14
C THR A 606 15.21 49.58 -21.56
N GLY A 607 14.26 48.69 -21.88
CA GLY A 607 14.21 47.32 -21.35
C GLY A 607 13.68 47.21 -19.92
N ALA A 608 13.40 48.33 -19.25
CA ALA A 608 12.84 48.34 -17.89
C ALA A 608 11.45 47.67 -17.82
N TRP A 609 10.69 47.67 -18.92
CA TRP A 609 9.41 46.95 -18.99
C TRP A 609 9.60 45.42 -19.09
N TRP A 610 10.69 44.97 -19.71
CA TRP A 610 11.03 43.55 -19.79
C TRP A 610 11.56 43.02 -18.46
N THR A 611 12.28 43.82 -17.67
CA THR A 611 12.70 43.42 -16.32
C THR A 611 11.51 43.35 -15.35
N ILE A 612 10.53 44.25 -15.47
CA ILE A 612 9.29 44.19 -14.66
C ILE A 612 8.43 42.97 -15.06
N LEU A 613 8.32 42.65 -16.34
CA LEU A 613 7.61 41.45 -16.82
C LEU A 613 8.35 40.15 -16.48
N ALA A 614 9.69 40.15 -16.49
CA ALA A 614 10.49 39.01 -16.05
C ALA A 614 10.38 38.78 -14.53
N TYR A 615 10.31 39.86 -13.73
CA TYR A 615 10.05 39.75 -12.29
C TYR A 615 8.64 39.23 -11.98
N ALA A 616 7.65 39.62 -12.79
CA ALA A 616 6.27 39.14 -12.66
C ALA A 616 6.10 37.68 -13.15
N SER A 617 6.84 37.25 -14.18
CA SER A 617 6.84 35.85 -14.63
C SER A 617 7.55 34.93 -13.63
N PHE A 618 8.63 35.40 -13.00
CA PHE A 618 9.33 34.67 -11.93
C PHE A 618 8.43 34.44 -10.71
N TYR A 619 7.59 35.42 -10.34
CA TYR A 619 6.61 35.28 -9.25
C TYR A 619 5.42 34.35 -9.60
N TRP A 620 5.09 34.20 -10.88
CA TRP A 620 4.02 33.31 -11.35
C TRP A 620 4.47 31.85 -11.49
N GLU A 621 5.74 31.61 -11.83
CA GLU A 621 6.34 30.27 -11.88
C GLU A 621 6.58 29.69 -10.48
N TRP A 622 6.86 30.52 -9.47
CA TRP A 622 7.06 30.06 -8.09
C TRP A 622 5.77 29.51 -7.43
N TYR A 623 4.59 30.00 -7.81
CA TYR A 623 3.30 29.52 -7.28
C TYR A 623 2.72 28.31 -8.02
N THR A 624 3.22 27.99 -9.23
CA THR A 624 2.71 26.88 -10.04
C THR A 624 3.56 25.61 -9.97
N ALA A 625 4.74 25.69 -9.33
CA ALA A 625 5.68 24.57 -9.22
C ALA A 625 5.26 23.44 -8.25
N GLN A 626 4.32 23.66 -7.31
CA GLN A 626 3.86 22.58 -6.41
C GLN A 626 2.66 21.76 -6.91
N GLY A 627 2.14 21.98 -8.14
CA GLY A 627 0.92 21.33 -8.62
C GLY A 627 1.00 20.50 -9.91
N VAL A 628 2.13 20.50 -10.65
CA VAL A 628 2.09 20.13 -12.08
C VAL A 628 2.72 18.78 -12.43
N LEU A 629 3.55 18.19 -11.57
CA LEU A 629 4.21 16.91 -11.92
C LEU A 629 3.26 15.69 -11.91
N VAL A 630 2.15 15.73 -11.16
CA VAL A 630 1.14 14.65 -11.18
C VAL A 630 0.10 14.83 -12.31
N ALA A 631 -0.12 16.06 -12.79
CA ALA A 631 -1.09 16.35 -13.85
C ALA A 631 -0.52 16.24 -15.28
N ALA A 632 0.79 16.38 -15.45
CA ALA A 632 1.44 16.28 -16.75
C ALA A 632 1.52 14.84 -17.29
N PHE A 633 1.58 13.84 -16.41
CA PHE A 633 1.62 12.43 -16.83
C PHE A 633 0.24 11.87 -17.23
N LEU A 634 -0.86 12.49 -16.75
CA LEU A 634 -2.24 12.03 -17.02
C LEU A 634 -2.99 12.81 -18.12
N SER A 635 -2.45 13.92 -18.65
CA SER A 635 -3.22 14.84 -19.53
C SER A 635 -2.92 14.80 -21.04
N GLY A 636 -2.11 13.84 -21.54
CA GLY A 636 -2.05 13.51 -22.98
C GLY A 636 -1.76 14.70 -23.91
N ALA A 637 -0.89 15.63 -23.49
CA ALA A 637 -0.67 16.89 -24.22
C ALA A 637 0.13 16.73 -25.52
N ALA A 638 0.87 15.64 -25.71
CA ALA A 638 1.64 15.39 -26.93
C ALA A 638 0.77 14.96 -28.14
N TRP A 639 -0.50 14.58 -27.91
CA TRP A 639 -1.31 13.93 -28.96
C TRP A 639 -2.23 14.92 -29.67
N LYS A 640 -2.53 16.07 -29.06
CA LYS A 640 -3.47 17.08 -29.56
C LYS A 640 -3.13 17.63 -30.96
N PRO A 641 -1.87 17.97 -31.31
CA PRO A 641 -1.57 18.43 -32.66
C PRO A 641 -1.60 17.31 -33.70
N ILE A 642 -1.24 16.08 -33.31
CA ILE A 642 -1.26 14.90 -34.19
C ILE A 642 -2.72 14.50 -34.49
N VAL A 643 -3.58 14.51 -33.48
CA VAL A 643 -5.03 14.28 -33.62
C VAL A 643 -5.66 15.38 -34.50
N GLY A 644 -5.25 16.64 -34.38
CA GLY A 644 -5.74 17.73 -35.24
C GLY A 644 -5.40 17.55 -36.71
N VAL A 645 -4.16 17.13 -37.02
CA VAL A 645 -3.73 16.85 -38.41
C VAL A 645 -4.44 15.60 -38.96
N LEU A 646 -4.59 14.55 -38.16
CA LEU A 646 -5.32 13.34 -38.55
C LEU A 646 -6.81 13.61 -38.77
N LEU A 647 -7.44 14.45 -37.95
CA LEU A 647 -8.84 14.85 -38.13
C LEU A 647 -9.02 15.67 -39.41
N ALA A 648 -8.10 16.60 -39.72
CA ALA A 648 -8.14 17.39 -40.94
C ALA A 648 -7.97 16.53 -42.20
N LEU A 649 -7.09 15.53 -42.14
CA LEU A 649 -6.91 14.55 -43.23
C LEU A 649 -8.13 13.64 -43.38
N LEU A 650 -8.75 13.22 -42.29
CA LEU A 650 -9.94 12.37 -42.30
C LEU A 650 -11.18 13.12 -42.81
N VAL A 651 -11.36 14.38 -42.41
CA VAL A 651 -12.41 15.28 -42.94
C VAL A 651 -12.20 15.55 -44.43
N SER A 652 -10.95 15.78 -44.85
CA SER A 652 -10.61 15.96 -46.27
C SER A 652 -10.86 14.70 -47.10
N ALA A 653 -10.56 13.51 -46.56
CA ALA A 653 -10.83 12.22 -47.20
C ALA A 653 -12.34 11.92 -47.30
N LEU A 654 -13.11 12.25 -46.27
CA LEU A 654 -14.57 12.12 -46.26
C LEU A 654 -15.25 13.09 -47.24
N LEU A 655 -14.80 14.35 -47.29
CA LEU A 655 -15.26 15.34 -48.28
C LEU A 655 -14.93 14.89 -49.71
N TYR A 656 -13.73 14.36 -49.94
CA TYR A 656 -13.35 13.80 -51.23
C TYR A 656 -14.22 12.60 -51.62
N GLY A 657 -14.53 11.70 -50.67
CA GLY A 657 -15.43 10.56 -50.86
C GLY A 657 -16.86 10.97 -51.20
N LEU A 658 -17.40 11.98 -50.50
CA LEU A 658 -18.75 12.53 -50.76
C LEU A 658 -18.84 13.24 -52.12
N LEU A 659 -17.81 14.01 -52.48
CA LEU A 659 -17.73 14.67 -53.79
C LEU A 659 -17.60 13.65 -54.93
N ARG A 660 -16.85 12.56 -54.72
CA ARG A 660 -16.73 11.45 -55.70
C ARG A 660 -18.04 10.68 -55.88
N ARG A 661 -18.84 10.50 -54.82
CA ARG A 661 -20.18 9.89 -54.90
C ARG A 661 -21.17 10.79 -55.65
N ARG A 662 -21.16 12.11 -55.41
CA ARG A 662 -21.97 13.07 -56.18
C ARG A 662 -21.55 13.19 -57.65
N ALA A 663 -20.26 13.10 -57.95
CA ALA A 663 -19.76 13.10 -59.34
C ALA A 663 -20.22 11.87 -60.14
N LYS A 664 -20.42 10.70 -59.49
CA LYS A 664 -20.99 9.51 -60.14
C LYS A 664 -22.50 9.62 -60.39
N GLN A 665 -23.24 10.42 -59.62
CA GLN A 665 -24.69 10.62 -59.81
C GLN A 665 -25.06 11.66 -60.88
N GLN A 666 -24.12 12.49 -61.35
CA GLN A 666 -24.33 13.44 -62.45
C GLN A 666 -23.72 12.99 -63.78
N LYS A 667 -23.93 11.73 -64.16
CA LYS A 667 -23.54 11.21 -65.47
C LYS A 667 -24.56 11.66 -66.53
N GLY A 668 -24.54 12.94 -66.88
CA GLY A 668 -25.46 13.50 -67.88
C GLY A 668 -25.28 14.96 -68.31
N ARG A 669 -24.38 15.75 -67.70
CA ARG A 669 -24.11 17.15 -68.15
C ARG A 669 -22.66 17.33 -68.56
N ARG A 670 -22.45 17.76 -69.82
CA ARG A 670 -21.17 17.76 -70.53
C ARG A 670 -20.13 18.82 -70.15
N ASN A 671 -20.35 19.68 -69.15
CA ASN A 671 -19.41 20.78 -68.82
C ASN A 671 -18.91 20.79 -67.35
N ALA A 672 -18.73 19.62 -66.73
CA ALA A 672 -18.27 19.50 -65.33
C ALA A 672 -16.77 19.18 -65.07
N PRO A 673 -15.78 19.29 -65.99
CA PRO A 673 -14.39 19.00 -65.63
C PRO A 673 -13.62 20.16 -64.96
N ASP A 674 -14.05 21.42 -65.07
CA ASP A 674 -13.25 22.55 -64.55
C ASP A 674 -13.48 22.87 -63.07
N VAL A 675 -14.69 22.65 -62.54
CA VAL A 675 -14.98 22.98 -61.14
C VAL A 675 -14.25 22.05 -60.16
N ILE A 676 -14.08 20.78 -60.51
CA ILE A 676 -13.35 19.80 -59.67
C ILE A 676 -11.84 20.10 -59.69
N ARG A 677 -11.29 20.59 -60.81
CA ARG A 677 -9.89 21.04 -60.89
C ARG A 677 -9.63 22.29 -60.05
N VAL A 678 -10.53 23.26 -60.08
CA VAL A 678 -10.38 24.50 -59.29
C VAL A 678 -10.48 24.21 -57.80
N ILE A 679 -11.41 23.35 -57.37
CA ILE A 679 -11.53 22.96 -55.95
C ILE A 679 -10.30 22.16 -55.50
N GLY A 680 -9.77 21.27 -56.35
CA GLY A 680 -8.53 20.55 -56.08
C GLY A 680 -7.31 21.47 -55.94
N MET A 681 -7.21 22.52 -56.78
CA MET A 681 -6.14 23.52 -56.67
C MET A 681 -6.26 24.37 -55.39
N VAL A 682 -7.49 24.76 -55.00
CA VAL A 682 -7.70 25.56 -53.78
C VAL A 682 -7.36 24.77 -52.52
N ILE A 683 -7.74 23.49 -52.45
CA ILE A 683 -7.39 22.62 -51.32
C ILE A 683 -5.87 22.34 -51.29
N GLY A 684 -5.26 22.09 -52.45
CA GLY A 684 -3.80 21.92 -52.55
C GLY A 684 -3.02 23.17 -52.12
N ALA A 685 -3.49 24.36 -52.51
CA ALA A 685 -2.89 25.63 -52.11
C ALA A 685 -3.04 25.89 -50.60
N ALA A 686 -4.19 25.54 -50.01
CA ALA A 686 -4.42 25.69 -48.57
C ALA A 686 -3.51 24.76 -47.73
N ILE A 687 -3.32 23.52 -48.17
CA ILE A 687 -2.40 22.57 -47.52
C ILE A 687 -0.95 23.03 -47.67
N ALA A 688 -0.55 23.52 -48.85
CA ALA A 688 0.79 24.06 -49.07
C ALA A 688 1.07 25.32 -48.22
N PHE A 689 0.09 26.21 -48.07
CA PHE A 689 0.21 27.39 -47.18
C PHE A 689 0.26 27.00 -45.70
N GLY A 690 -0.51 25.99 -45.28
CA GLY A 690 -0.45 25.46 -43.91
C GLY A 690 0.90 24.85 -43.57
N LEU A 691 1.48 24.07 -44.50
CA LEU A 691 2.80 23.46 -44.33
C LEU A 691 3.94 24.50 -44.39
N LEU A 692 3.83 25.53 -45.23
CA LEU A 692 4.76 26.67 -45.23
C LEU A 692 4.66 27.51 -43.95
N GLY A 693 3.45 27.71 -43.42
CA GLY A 693 3.23 28.36 -42.13
C GLY A 693 3.81 27.56 -40.97
N TYR A 694 3.65 26.23 -40.99
CA TYR A 694 4.24 25.32 -40.02
C TYR A 694 5.78 25.31 -40.10
N GLY A 695 6.35 25.31 -41.32
CA GLY A 695 7.79 25.47 -41.52
C GLY A 695 8.31 26.81 -41.01
N ALA A 696 7.61 27.90 -41.27
CA ALA A 696 7.97 29.23 -40.75
C ALA A 696 7.87 29.32 -39.22
N TYR A 697 6.93 28.60 -38.61
CA TYR A 697 6.79 28.50 -37.16
C TYR A 697 7.91 27.65 -36.52
N ALA A 698 8.18 26.46 -37.07
CA ALA A 698 9.20 25.54 -36.59
C ALA A 698 10.63 26.10 -36.71
N PHE A 699 10.90 26.96 -37.70
CA PHE A 699 12.19 27.64 -37.88
C PHE A 699 12.28 29.02 -37.21
N GLY A 700 11.32 29.39 -36.35
CA GLY A 700 11.38 30.65 -35.59
C GLY A 700 11.22 31.93 -36.42
N LEU A 701 10.82 31.84 -37.69
CA LEU A 701 10.67 33.00 -38.59
C LEU A 701 9.47 33.90 -38.24
N HIS A 702 8.57 33.43 -37.37
CA HIS A 702 7.39 34.17 -36.96
C HIS A 702 7.73 35.48 -36.23
N THR A 703 8.84 35.54 -35.48
CA THR A 703 9.29 36.76 -34.78
C THR A 703 9.75 37.84 -35.76
N LEU A 704 10.41 37.45 -36.86
CA LEU A 704 10.83 38.35 -37.94
C LEU A 704 9.64 38.92 -38.74
N ILE A 705 8.64 38.09 -39.03
CA ILE A 705 7.44 38.51 -39.77
C ILE A 705 6.54 39.40 -38.89
N ILE A 706 6.35 39.05 -37.61
CA ILE A 706 5.59 39.88 -36.67
C ILE A 706 6.30 41.22 -36.44
N GLY A 707 7.64 41.23 -36.32
CA GLY A 707 8.43 42.46 -36.26
C GLY A 707 8.23 43.33 -37.50
N PHE A 708 8.31 42.74 -38.70
CA PHE A 708 8.13 43.47 -39.96
C PHE A 708 6.70 44.02 -40.13
N VAL A 709 5.66 43.24 -39.78
CA VAL A 709 4.25 43.64 -39.91
C VAL A 709 3.89 44.71 -38.88
N MET A 710 4.35 44.60 -37.64
CA MET A 710 4.10 45.60 -36.61
C MET A 710 4.81 46.92 -36.94
N GLU A 711 6.04 46.88 -37.44
CA GLU A 711 6.79 48.08 -37.81
C GLU A 711 6.14 48.81 -39.00
N TYR A 712 5.66 48.08 -40.03
CA TYR A 712 4.96 48.68 -41.17
C TYR A 712 3.54 49.15 -40.86
N LEU A 713 2.80 48.49 -39.96
CA LEU A 713 1.48 48.96 -39.53
C LEU A 713 1.55 50.30 -38.78
N VAL A 714 2.62 50.55 -38.01
CA VAL A 714 2.86 51.86 -37.39
C VAL A 714 3.10 52.93 -38.45
N TYR A 715 3.93 52.66 -39.46
CA TYR A 715 4.15 53.62 -40.56
C TYR A 715 2.90 53.85 -41.41
N PHE A 716 2.10 52.81 -41.63
CA PHE A 716 0.82 52.90 -42.33
C PHE A 716 -0.20 53.73 -41.54
N GLY A 717 -0.27 53.54 -40.21
CA GLY A 717 -1.11 54.34 -39.31
C GLY A 717 -0.72 55.81 -39.29
N ILE A 718 0.58 56.13 -39.23
CA ILE A 718 1.09 57.51 -39.30
C ILE A 718 0.74 58.15 -40.66
N GLY A 719 0.85 57.38 -41.76
CA GLY A 719 0.45 57.82 -43.09
C GLY A 719 -1.04 58.18 -43.17
N ILE A 720 -1.92 57.36 -42.58
CA ILE A 720 -3.37 57.62 -42.53
C ILE A 720 -3.68 58.87 -41.69
N VAL A 721 -3.03 59.05 -40.54
CA VAL A 721 -3.24 60.23 -39.68
C VAL A 721 -2.80 61.51 -40.40
N LEU A 722 -1.64 61.50 -41.06
CA LEU A 722 -1.18 62.63 -41.88
C LEU A 722 -2.13 62.92 -43.04
N LEU A 723 -2.63 61.89 -43.71
CA LEU A 723 -3.60 62.03 -44.79
C LEU A 723 -4.93 62.64 -44.28
N LEU A 724 -5.42 62.21 -43.13
CA LEU A 724 -6.62 62.76 -42.49
C LEU A 724 -6.42 64.21 -42.03
N VAL A 725 -5.23 64.57 -41.54
CA VAL A 725 -4.89 65.96 -41.21
C VAL A 725 -4.83 66.83 -42.46
N ILE A 726 -4.22 66.34 -43.55
CA ILE A 726 -4.18 67.06 -44.83
C ILE A 726 -5.59 67.24 -45.42
N VAL A 727 -6.42 66.19 -45.39
CA VAL A 727 -7.81 66.23 -45.85
C VAL A 727 -8.66 67.14 -44.95
N GLY A 728 -8.44 67.15 -43.64
CA GLY A 728 -9.11 68.07 -42.70
C GLY A 728 -8.72 69.54 -42.93
N VAL A 729 -7.43 69.82 -43.13
CA VAL A 729 -6.91 71.16 -43.43
C VAL A 729 -7.37 71.65 -44.81
N MET A 730 -7.50 70.75 -45.80
CA MET A 730 -8.05 71.08 -47.11
C MET A 730 -9.58 71.21 -47.09
N GLY A 731 -10.29 70.44 -46.26
CA GLY A 731 -11.73 70.51 -46.07
C GLY A 731 -12.20 71.81 -45.42
N LEU A 732 -11.39 72.40 -44.53
CA LEU A 732 -11.66 73.70 -43.91
C LEU A 732 -11.50 74.89 -44.87
N ARG A 733 -11.01 74.69 -46.09
CA ARG A 733 -10.83 75.77 -47.08
C ARG A 733 -12.03 75.93 -48.04
N LYS A 734 -13.08 75.12 -47.93
CA LYS A 734 -14.22 75.13 -48.86
C LYS A 734 -15.59 75.44 -48.23
N GLY A 735 -15.61 76.02 -47.04
CA GLY A 735 -16.82 76.43 -46.33
C GLY A 735 -16.80 77.91 -45.93
N ASN A 736 -16.45 78.81 -46.84
CA ASN A 736 -16.71 80.25 -46.67
C ASN A 736 -17.11 80.87 -48.02
N LYS A 737 -18.27 80.41 -48.50
CA LYS A 737 -19.14 81.09 -49.46
C LYS A 737 -20.59 80.75 -49.13
N ARG A 738 -21.07 81.34 -48.03
CA ARG A 738 -22.37 82.02 -47.92
C ARG A 738 -22.40 82.82 -46.65
#